data_AF-A0A813JQ93-F1
#
_entry.id   AF-A0A813JQ93-F1
#
_cell.length_a   1.000
_cell.length_b   1.000
_cell.length_c   1.000
_cell.angle_alpha   90.00
_cell.angle_beta   90.00
_cell.angle_gamma   90.00
#
_symmetry.space_group_name_H-M   'P 1'
#
loop_
_entity.id
_entity.type
_entity.pdbx_description
1 polymer ?
#
loop_
_entity_poly.entity_id
_entity_poly.type
_entity_poly.pdbx_seq_one_letter_code
_entity_poly.pdbx_strand_id
1 'polypeptide(L)'
;MPWYPALLPADWSLTPMQVKDAKAMWAALENVGLVGEMLATQRGHEDIRGTLRQLLGATHVLQEWFHEAMIEHWVMLAQAHVARDQRLLQGGRTPSALSLNEIIYVCNRVKRPLEVRAASTSSAVPLRGLKVVGHKRGKLDSVEDESQARLTKENKELKKWTEQLIQVLTDMEAPALLHIDLCMNPARALEEISGKARASTIKRYVRTWQGFTRWLFAAKGRSLPMESADIVDYIHHRSDEPCGPSIPFSIVGAISWIEKIAQVTQDRRWANDQAVENASTKATERLSTDAPMIRRAPRFYTLIMELMEDYVMNVDKQPYLRGIAWLKLVKMWGCLRYDCQLHMAPHEIRFFEGRLTVILRRTKTSGANRRVRELPVHVSQHAYLFTPEWLKTGFDLWKEIADFKRDYFLPRSSADGRTAIAQLATYADAAEASAELLRDLDGIPGWMSEFYTEHSERNLLPSVLTILGEEKANRDMLGRWRPEGSDIYARTYNAAVANMQKKFAAAATSRSRYDDLSECDIGFEAATWLCARKGRNIDDAHVIVEEIAVIMRSPPWRLRPDSGNPRSPLRVPPPPEDSDEEEDREVPGWSKENPPARPQGYLIVKEGRRGRARLHSTTKCWMARSRMMNDSEWYESMPAEDQYSEVCKLCWPGGREGDEAEAESVLSSSEDESSQSQGDF
;
A
#
# COMPACT_ATOMS: atom_id res chain seq x y z
N MET A 1 7.51 -20.73 -37.13
CA MET A 1 6.50 -20.68 -36.05
C MET A 1 5.18 -21.08 -36.66
N PRO A 2 4.37 -21.98 -36.09
CA PRO A 2 3.02 -22.25 -36.60
C PRO A 2 2.10 -21.02 -36.41
N TRP A 3 1.01 -20.92 -37.18
CA TRP A 3 0.02 -19.85 -37.07
C TRP A 3 -0.53 -19.69 -35.63
N TYR A 4 -0.41 -18.48 -35.06
CA TYR A 4 -0.91 -18.12 -33.72
C TYR A 4 -1.91 -16.96 -33.79
N PRO A 5 -2.89 -16.89 -32.86
CA PRO A 5 -3.75 -15.72 -32.72
C PRO A 5 -2.97 -14.41 -32.48
N ALA A 6 -1.79 -14.50 -31.88
CA ALA A 6 -0.87 -13.37 -31.63
C ALA A 6 -0.17 -12.81 -32.88
N LEU A 7 -0.36 -13.41 -34.06
CA LEU A 7 0.13 -12.86 -35.32
C LEU A 7 -0.75 -11.73 -35.85
N LEU A 8 -1.94 -11.54 -35.28
CA LEU A 8 -2.80 -10.40 -35.58
C LEU A 8 -2.88 -9.51 -34.32
N PRO A 9 -2.79 -8.18 -34.46
CA PRO A 9 -3.04 -7.27 -33.35
C PRO A 9 -4.42 -7.55 -32.72
N ALA A 10 -4.47 -7.64 -31.40
CA ALA A 10 -5.69 -8.03 -30.67
C ALA A 10 -6.84 -7.00 -30.81
N ASP A 11 -6.54 -5.79 -31.27
CA ASP A 11 -7.43 -4.67 -31.54
C ASP A 11 -8.05 -4.69 -32.95
N TRP A 12 -7.66 -5.64 -33.81
CA TRP A 12 -8.19 -5.74 -35.17
C TRP A 12 -9.44 -6.63 -35.23
N SER A 13 -10.59 -6.01 -35.49
CA SER A 13 -11.86 -6.70 -35.77
C SER A 13 -11.93 -7.16 -37.23
N LEU A 14 -11.07 -8.11 -37.61
CA LEU A 14 -11.08 -8.68 -38.95
C LEU A 14 -12.28 -9.61 -39.16
N THR A 15 -12.92 -9.48 -40.32
CA THR A 15 -13.94 -10.42 -40.78
C THR A 15 -13.36 -11.83 -40.96
N PRO A 16 -14.18 -12.89 -40.91
CA PRO A 16 -13.71 -14.26 -41.13
C PRO A 16 -12.97 -14.45 -42.48
N MET A 17 -13.30 -13.64 -43.50
CA MET A 17 -12.59 -13.65 -44.78
C MET A 17 -11.20 -13.04 -44.65
N GLN A 18 -11.07 -11.88 -44.01
CA GLN A 18 -9.78 -11.22 -43.77
C GLN A 18 -8.85 -12.07 -42.90
N VAL A 19 -9.38 -12.81 -41.91
CA VAL A 19 -8.58 -13.77 -41.12
C VAL A 19 -8.11 -14.95 -41.98
N LYS A 20 -8.92 -15.40 -42.94
CA LYS A 20 -8.55 -16.46 -43.88
C LYS A 20 -7.45 -15.98 -44.85
N ASP A 21 -7.54 -14.74 -45.30
CA ASP A 21 -6.54 -14.12 -46.19
C ASP A 21 -5.21 -13.91 -45.46
N ALA A 22 -5.24 -13.44 -44.22
CA ALA A 22 -4.05 -13.32 -43.37
C ALA A 22 -3.37 -14.68 -43.14
N LYS A 23 -4.15 -15.76 -42.94
CA LYS A 23 -3.64 -17.14 -42.83
C LYS A 23 -2.97 -17.61 -44.12
N ALA A 24 -3.56 -17.32 -45.28
CA ALA A 24 -3.00 -17.68 -46.57
C ALA A 24 -1.68 -16.95 -46.86
N MET A 25 -1.62 -15.65 -46.52
CA MET A 25 -0.40 -14.85 -46.63
C MET A 25 0.72 -15.35 -45.70
N TRP A 26 0.39 -15.72 -44.46
CA TRP A 26 1.37 -16.29 -43.54
C TRP A 26 1.88 -17.66 -44.00
N ALA A 27 1.00 -18.54 -44.49
CA ALA A 27 1.40 -19.83 -45.05
C ALA A 27 2.33 -19.67 -46.27
N ALA A 28 2.12 -18.63 -47.10
CA ALA A 28 3.03 -18.32 -48.19
C ALA A 28 4.43 -17.89 -47.71
N LEU A 29 4.51 -17.09 -46.64
CA LEU A 29 5.79 -16.75 -46.00
C LEU A 29 6.52 -17.98 -45.45
N GLU A 30 5.78 -18.89 -44.80
CA GLU A 30 6.32 -20.16 -44.29
C GLU A 30 6.86 -21.03 -45.43
N ASN A 31 6.14 -21.15 -46.54
CA ASN A 31 6.54 -21.96 -47.69
C ASN A 31 7.81 -21.45 -48.38
N VAL A 32 8.04 -20.13 -48.38
CA VAL A 32 9.23 -19.50 -48.97
C VAL A 32 10.38 -19.38 -47.95
N GLY A 33 10.13 -19.74 -46.69
CA GLY A 33 11.12 -19.64 -45.61
C GLY A 33 11.41 -18.22 -45.14
N LEU A 34 10.58 -17.24 -45.51
CA LEU A 34 10.69 -15.84 -45.09
C LEU A 34 10.02 -15.64 -43.72
N VAL A 35 10.51 -16.35 -42.71
CA VAL A 35 10.02 -16.33 -41.32
C VAL A 35 11.18 -16.20 -40.34
N GLY A 36 10.92 -15.76 -39.11
CA GLY A 36 11.95 -15.65 -38.06
C GLY A 36 13.06 -14.67 -38.43
N GLU A 37 14.33 -15.09 -38.38
CA GLU A 37 15.49 -14.23 -38.68
C GLU A 37 15.43 -13.60 -40.07
N MET A 38 15.00 -14.36 -41.08
CA MET A 38 14.88 -13.88 -42.46
C MET A 38 13.76 -12.86 -42.65
N LEU A 39 12.72 -12.89 -41.80
CA LEU A 39 11.67 -11.87 -41.79
C LEU A 39 12.13 -10.63 -41.01
N ALA A 40 12.98 -10.80 -39.99
CA ALA A 40 13.51 -9.71 -39.19
C ALA A 40 14.51 -8.81 -39.96
N THR A 41 15.05 -9.27 -41.09
CA THR A 41 15.97 -8.49 -41.94
C THR A 41 15.27 -7.41 -42.76
N GLN A 42 13.94 -7.47 -42.92
CA GLN A 42 13.16 -6.45 -43.62
C GLN A 42 13.24 -5.13 -42.84
N ARG A 43 13.67 -4.03 -43.50
CA ARG A 43 13.85 -2.73 -42.85
C ARG A 43 13.21 -1.59 -43.65
N GLY A 44 12.33 -0.86 -42.98
CA GLY A 44 11.68 0.32 -43.55
C GLY A 44 10.50 -0.01 -44.46
N HIS A 45 9.73 1.03 -44.83
CA HIS A 45 8.47 0.87 -45.54
C HIS A 45 8.60 0.30 -46.96
N GLU A 46 9.73 0.48 -47.66
CA GLU A 46 9.89 -0.01 -49.03
C GLU A 46 10.02 -1.54 -49.11
N ASP A 47 10.75 -2.15 -48.17
CA ASP A 47 10.90 -3.60 -48.03
C ASP A 47 9.57 -4.29 -47.68
N ILE A 48 8.79 -3.66 -46.79
CA ILE A 48 7.48 -4.13 -46.35
C ILE A 48 6.48 -4.07 -47.50
N ARG A 49 6.46 -2.97 -48.27
CA ARG A 49 5.62 -2.86 -49.48
C ARG A 49 6.07 -3.79 -50.60
N GLY A 50 7.37 -4.10 -50.69
CA GLY A 50 7.91 -5.12 -51.60
C GLY A 50 7.40 -6.51 -51.24
N THR A 51 7.52 -6.88 -49.96
CA THR A 51 7.03 -8.14 -49.40
C THR A 51 5.52 -8.28 -49.58
N LEU A 52 4.75 -7.23 -49.30
CA LEU A 52 3.30 -7.20 -49.51
C LEU A 52 2.93 -7.47 -50.97
N ARG A 53 3.56 -6.79 -51.93
CA ARG A 53 3.30 -7.00 -53.37
C ARG A 53 3.57 -8.44 -53.80
N GLN A 54 4.64 -9.04 -53.31
CA GLN A 54 4.98 -10.44 -53.61
C GLN A 54 3.96 -11.42 -53.01
N LEU A 55 3.52 -11.18 -51.77
CA LEU A 55 2.51 -12.02 -51.10
C LEU A 55 1.14 -11.95 -51.77
N LEU A 56 0.69 -10.74 -52.15
CA LEU A 56 -0.58 -10.56 -52.87
C LEU A 56 -0.53 -11.25 -54.24
N GLY A 57 0.61 -11.18 -54.93
CA GLY A 57 0.83 -11.88 -56.21
C GLY A 57 0.86 -13.41 -56.08
N ALA A 58 1.42 -13.94 -54.98
CA ALA A 58 1.55 -15.38 -54.75
C ALA A 58 0.28 -16.05 -54.19
N THR A 59 -0.56 -15.29 -53.47
CA THR A 59 -1.76 -15.82 -52.80
C THR A 59 -3.07 -15.45 -53.48
N HIS A 60 -3.03 -14.58 -54.49
CA HIS A 60 -4.21 -13.99 -55.15
C HIS A 60 -5.17 -13.26 -54.18
N VAL A 61 -4.69 -12.86 -53.01
CA VAL A 61 -5.44 -12.04 -52.04
C VAL A 61 -5.54 -10.60 -52.57
N LEU A 62 -6.72 -10.00 -52.44
CA LEU A 62 -6.92 -8.59 -52.81
C LEU A 62 -6.27 -7.67 -51.76
N GLN A 63 -5.63 -6.60 -52.20
CA GLN A 63 -5.02 -5.66 -51.26
C GLN A 63 -6.09 -4.92 -50.47
N GLU A 64 -5.99 -5.00 -49.14
CA GLU A 64 -6.81 -4.24 -48.21
C GLU A 64 -5.97 -3.28 -47.36
N TRP A 65 -6.64 -2.34 -46.69
CA TRP A 65 -6.03 -1.23 -45.95
C TRP A 65 -5.13 -1.67 -44.78
N PHE A 66 -5.29 -2.88 -44.26
CA PHE A 66 -4.57 -3.37 -43.08
C PHE A 66 -3.37 -4.28 -43.40
N HIS A 67 -3.22 -4.76 -44.63
CA HIS A 67 -2.19 -5.75 -44.96
C HIS A 67 -0.75 -5.22 -44.81
N GLU A 68 -0.53 -3.92 -45.04
CA GLU A 68 0.79 -3.30 -44.83
C GLU A 68 1.15 -3.25 -43.33
N ALA A 69 0.23 -2.77 -42.50
CA ALA A 69 0.37 -2.75 -41.04
C ALA A 69 0.52 -4.17 -40.45
N MET A 70 -0.03 -5.18 -41.13
CA MET A 70 0.03 -6.58 -40.68
C MET A 70 1.44 -7.15 -40.86
N ILE A 71 2.04 -6.87 -42.01
CA ILE A 71 3.43 -7.27 -42.30
C ILE A 71 4.39 -6.47 -41.42
N GLU A 72 4.13 -5.19 -41.18
CA GLU A 72 4.85 -4.39 -40.18
C GLU A 72 4.82 -5.05 -38.79
N HIS A 73 3.65 -5.49 -38.36
CA HIS A 73 3.48 -6.20 -37.10
C HIS A 73 4.25 -7.53 -37.06
N TRP A 74 4.21 -8.32 -38.14
CA TRP A 74 4.96 -9.57 -38.25
C TRP A 74 6.48 -9.36 -38.23
N VAL A 75 6.98 -8.34 -38.93
CA VAL A 75 8.40 -7.96 -38.94
C VAL A 75 8.83 -7.48 -37.56
N MET A 76 8.00 -6.67 -36.89
CA MET A 76 8.24 -6.19 -35.52
C MET A 76 8.34 -7.36 -34.52
N LEU A 77 7.41 -8.33 -34.60
CA LEU A 77 7.45 -9.54 -33.79
C LEU A 77 8.73 -10.35 -34.06
N ALA A 78 9.07 -10.56 -35.34
CA ALA A 78 10.28 -11.27 -35.73
C ALA A 78 11.55 -10.59 -35.19
N GLN A 79 11.65 -9.26 -35.28
CA GLN A 79 12.77 -8.49 -34.74
C GLN A 79 12.87 -8.58 -33.22
N ALA A 80 11.74 -8.53 -32.50
CA ALA A 80 11.71 -8.71 -31.05
C ALA A 80 12.20 -10.11 -30.63
N HIS A 81 11.88 -11.13 -31.42
CA HIS A 81 12.37 -12.49 -31.23
C HIS A 81 13.86 -12.64 -31.53
N VAL A 82 14.40 -12.05 -32.60
CA VAL A 82 15.84 -12.07 -32.88
C VAL A 82 16.65 -11.31 -31.82
N ALA A 83 16.14 -10.15 -31.39
CA ALA A 83 16.77 -9.35 -30.35
C ALA A 83 16.79 -10.05 -28.98
N ARG A 84 15.79 -10.91 -28.70
CA ARG A 84 15.81 -11.83 -27.55
C ARG A 84 16.95 -12.83 -27.67
N ASP A 85 17.02 -13.51 -28.80
CA ASP A 85 17.88 -14.67 -28.99
C ASP A 85 19.37 -14.26 -29.02
N GLN A 86 19.68 -13.05 -29.53
CA GLN A 86 21.02 -12.46 -29.47
C GLN A 86 21.50 -12.12 -28.05
N ARG A 87 20.60 -11.76 -27.13
CA ARG A 87 20.96 -11.45 -25.73
C ARG A 87 21.36 -12.70 -24.95
N LEU A 88 20.72 -13.83 -25.26
CA LEU A 88 20.99 -15.11 -24.59
C LEU A 88 22.39 -15.69 -24.86
N LEU A 89 23.12 -15.21 -25.87
CA LEU A 89 24.40 -15.76 -26.31
C LEU A 89 25.64 -15.06 -25.71
N GLN A 90 25.51 -13.89 -25.06
CA GLN A 90 26.66 -13.08 -24.57
C GLN A 90 26.57 -12.79 -23.06
N GLY A 91 26.95 -13.73 -22.21
CA GLY A 91 26.89 -13.55 -20.74
C GLY A 91 27.87 -12.49 -20.17
N GLY A 92 27.32 -11.53 -19.40
CA GLY A 92 27.97 -10.92 -18.24
C GLY A 92 28.86 -9.67 -18.40
N ARG A 93 28.26 -8.50 -18.74
CA ARG A 93 28.62 -7.13 -18.26
C ARG A 93 27.64 -6.09 -18.85
N THR A 94 26.97 -5.30 -18.01
CA THR A 94 26.13 -4.13 -18.39
C THR A 94 26.94 -2.82 -18.30
N PRO A 95 26.64 -1.72 -19.03
CA PRO A 95 25.27 -1.16 -19.09
C PRO A 95 24.81 -0.41 -20.37
N SER A 96 23.56 -0.68 -20.80
CA SER A 96 22.42 0.26 -20.73
C SER A 96 21.13 -0.42 -21.27
N ALA A 97 19.97 -0.02 -20.73
CA ALA A 97 18.58 -0.26 -21.18
C ALA A 97 18.15 -1.63 -21.79
N LEU A 98 17.43 -2.42 -20.96
CA LEU A 98 16.34 -3.40 -21.27
C LEU A 98 16.69 -4.61 -22.18
N SER A 99 16.03 -5.79 -22.17
CA SER A 99 14.77 -6.29 -21.57
C SER A 99 14.84 -7.82 -21.32
N LEU A 100 14.09 -8.28 -20.30
CA LEU A 100 13.18 -9.45 -20.14
C LEU A 100 13.49 -10.85 -20.72
N ASN A 101 14.53 -11.01 -21.51
CA ASN A 101 14.67 -12.16 -22.40
C ASN A 101 15.70 -13.20 -21.92
N GLU A 102 16.45 -12.90 -20.86
CA GLU A 102 17.46 -13.81 -20.30
C GLU A 102 16.94 -14.77 -19.22
N ILE A 103 15.74 -14.54 -18.67
CA ILE A 103 15.20 -15.38 -17.57
C ILE A 103 14.51 -16.66 -18.11
N ILE A 104 13.97 -16.62 -19.33
CA ILE A 104 13.14 -17.70 -19.90
C ILE A 104 13.97 -18.95 -20.27
N TYR A 105 15.29 -18.83 -20.41
CA TYR A 105 16.13 -19.92 -20.90
C TYR A 105 16.58 -20.92 -19.80
N VAL A 106 16.58 -20.56 -18.51
CA VAL A 106 17.00 -21.47 -17.43
C VAL A 106 15.89 -22.46 -17.02
N CYS A 107 14.61 -22.11 -17.21
CA CYS A 107 13.48 -22.91 -16.75
C CYS A 107 13.20 -24.18 -17.58
N ASN A 108 13.77 -24.31 -18.79
CA ASN A 108 13.39 -25.38 -19.72
C ASN A 108 14.15 -26.71 -19.60
N ARG A 109 14.92 -26.95 -18.52
CA ARG A 109 15.76 -28.19 -18.43
C ARG A 109 15.46 -29.18 -17.31
N VAL A 110 14.27 -29.17 -16.72
CA VAL A 110 13.82 -30.31 -15.88
C VAL A 110 12.42 -30.77 -16.28
N LYS A 111 12.33 -31.56 -17.36
CA LYS A 111 11.20 -32.47 -17.61
C LYS A 111 11.75 -33.87 -17.90
N ARG A 112 11.61 -34.79 -16.96
CA ARG A 112 11.49 -36.23 -17.24
C ARG A 112 10.00 -36.60 -17.08
N PRO A 113 9.44 -37.43 -17.97
CA PRO A 113 8.08 -37.92 -17.82
C PRO A 113 8.07 -39.10 -16.81
N LEU A 114 7.24 -39.01 -15.78
CA LEU A 114 6.80 -40.17 -15.00
C LEU A 114 5.38 -40.50 -15.44
N GLU A 115 5.24 -41.66 -16.06
CA GLU A 115 3.97 -42.28 -16.43
C GLU A 115 3.12 -42.52 -15.17
N VAL A 116 1.92 -41.96 -15.16
CA VAL A 116 0.91 -42.29 -14.14
C VAL A 116 -0.10 -43.24 -14.78
N ARG A 117 -0.04 -44.50 -14.33
CA ARG A 117 -1.07 -45.52 -14.56
C ARG A 117 -2.43 -45.01 -14.07
N ALA A 118 -3.42 -45.09 -14.95
CA ALA A 118 -4.81 -44.88 -14.62
C ALA A 118 -5.28 -45.91 -13.58
N ALA A 119 -5.88 -45.42 -12.50
CA ALA A 119 -6.76 -46.19 -11.63
C ALA A 119 -8.06 -45.40 -11.47
N SER A 120 -9.06 -45.84 -12.21
CA SER A 120 -10.46 -45.48 -12.09
C SER A 120 -11.01 -45.85 -10.72
N THR A 121 -11.53 -44.88 -9.97
CA THR A 121 -12.64 -45.13 -9.03
C THR A 121 -13.57 -43.92 -8.98
N SER A 122 -14.77 -44.16 -9.50
CA SER A 122 -15.96 -43.34 -9.36
C SER A 122 -16.46 -43.37 -7.93
N SER A 123 -16.71 -42.21 -7.33
CA SER A 123 -17.76 -42.05 -6.32
C SER A 123 -18.13 -40.58 -6.20
N ALA A 124 -19.23 -40.20 -6.86
CA ALA A 124 -19.88 -38.93 -6.68
C ALA A 124 -20.63 -38.93 -5.35
N VAL A 125 -20.24 -38.06 -4.42
CA VAL A 125 -21.03 -37.76 -3.22
C VAL A 125 -21.68 -36.39 -3.44
N PRO A 126 -23.03 -36.28 -3.45
CA PRO A 126 -23.70 -35.01 -3.65
C PRO A 126 -23.55 -34.13 -2.39
N LEU A 127 -23.01 -32.92 -2.57
CA LEU A 127 -22.98 -31.88 -1.54
C LEU A 127 -24.42 -31.48 -1.20
N ARG A 128 -24.91 -31.96 -0.06
CA ARG A 128 -26.17 -31.53 0.56
C ARG A 128 -26.13 -30.03 0.83
N GLY A 129 -27.20 -29.34 0.41
CA GLY A 129 -27.42 -27.93 0.66
C GLY A 129 -27.31 -27.56 2.14
N LEU A 130 -26.42 -26.62 2.44
CA LEU A 130 -26.39 -25.91 3.71
C LEU A 130 -27.58 -24.96 3.75
N LYS A 131 -28.56 -25.31 4.58
CA LYS A 131 -29.69 -24.43 4.93
C LYS A 131 -29.13 -23.16 5.57
N VAL A 132 -29.42 -22.02 4.95
CA VAL A 132 -29.26 -20.69 5.56
C VAL A 132 -30.15 -20.65 6.80
N VAL A 133 -29.54 -20.63 7.98
CA VAL A 133 -30.25 -20.42 9.24
C VAL A 133 -30.70 -18.96 9.26
N GLY A 134 -31.99 -18.73 9.06
CA GLY A 134 -32.59 -17.40 9.18
C GLY A 134 -32.36 -16.83 10.57
N HIS A 135 -31.65 -15.70 10.65
CA HIS A 135 -31.55 -14.94 11.88
C HIS A 135 -32.94 -14.43 12.28
N LYS A 136 -33.39 -14.84 13.47
CA LYS A 136 -34.60 -14.33 14.12
C LYS A 136 -34.54 -12.80 14.16
N ARG A 137 -35.60 -12.16 13.66
CA ARG A 137 -35.86 -10.72 13.80
C ARG A 137 -35.77 -10.34 15.29
N GLY A 138 -34.76 -9.56 15.64
CA GLY A 138 -34.67 -8.90 16.94
C GLY A 138 -35.80 -7.89 17.07
N LYS A 139 -36.33 -7.78 18.31
CA LYS A 139 -37.31 -6.79 18.74
C LYS A 139 -36.93 -5.38 18.25
N LEU A 140 -37.96 -4.56 17.97
CA LEU A 140 -37.81 -3.10 17.88
C LEU A 140 -37.17 -2.62 19.19
N ASP A 141 -35.86 -2.37 19.16
CA ASP A 141 -35.22 -1.56 20.17
C ASP A 141 -35.67 -0.11 19.98
N SER A 142 -35.88 0.57 21.11
CA SER A 142 -36.16 1.99 21.23
C SER A 142 -35.33 2.81 20.23
N VAL A 143 -35.92 3.87 19.67
CA VAL A 143 -35.24 4.88 18.83
C VAL A 143 -34.11 5.51 19.64
N GLU A 144 -32.97 4.83 19.73
CA GLU A 144 -31.71 5.40 20.17
C GLU A 144 -31.41 6.56 19.20
N ASP A 145 -30.83 7.65 19.70
CA ASP A 145 -30.44 8.77 18.85
C ASP A 145 -29.44 8.27 17.79
N GLU A 146 -29.95 7.93 16.60
CA GLU A 146 -29.21 7.36 15.47
C GLU A 146 -28.04 8.28 15.05
N SER A 147 -28.11 9.57 15.45
CA SER A 147 -27.05 10.53 15.21
C SER A 147 -25.76 10.28 15.97
N GLN A 148 -25.78 9.42 17.01
CA GLN A 148 -24.62 9.02 17.81
C GLN A 148 -24.39 7.50 17.79
N ALA A 149 -24.87 6.78 16.77
CA ALA A 149 -24.84 5.32 16.76
C ALA A 149 -23.44 4.72 16.91
N ARG A 150 -22.39 5.35 16.34
CA ARG A 150 -21.01 4.87 16.51
C ARG A 150 -20.54 5.08 17.96
N LEU A 151 -20.72 6.28 18.52
CA LEU A 151 -20.34 6.56 19.91
C LEU A 151 -21.03 5.59 20.89
N THR A 152 -22.33 5.37 20.72
CA THR A 152 -23.10 4.41 21.52
C THR A 152 -22.53 2.99 21.40
N LYS A 153 -22.18 2.54 20.19
CA LYS A 153 -21.56 1.23 19.96
C LYS A 153 -20.19 1.11 20.63
N GLU A 154 -19.35 2.13 20.50
CA GLU A 154 -18.02 2.17 21.14
C GLU A 154 -18.12 2.12 22.67
N ASN A 155 -19.05 2.86 23.27
CA ASN A 155 -19.28 2.88 24.71
C ASN A 155 -19.83 1.54 25.21
N LYS A 156 -20.77 0.93 24.49
CA LYS A 156 -21.30 -0.41 24.79
C LYS A 156 -20.18 -1.47 24.76
N GLU A 157 -19.30 -1.42 23.74
CA GLU A 157 -18.16 -2.32 23.66
C GLU A 157 -17.13 -2.07 24.77
N LEU A 158 -16.82 -0.81 25.07
CA LEU A 158 -15.88 -0.45 26.14
C LEU A 158 -16.39 -0.97 27.48
N LYS A 159 -17.63 -0.68 27.84
CA LYS A 159 -18.26 -1.14 29.08
C LYS A 159 -18.18 -2.66 29.21
N LYS A 160 -18.61 -3.40 28.18
CA LYS A 160 -18.55 -4.86 28.14
C LYS A 160 -17.15 -5.42 28.41
N TRP A 161 -16.12 -4.85 27.79
CA TRP A 161 -14.75 -5.35 27.95
C TRP A 161 -14.09 -4.89 29.25
N THR A 162 -14.48 -3.73 29.78
CA THR A 162 -14.08 -3.29 31.13
C THR A 162 -14.66 -4.23 32.20
N GLU A 163 -15.94 -4.63 32.09
CA GLU A 163 -16.54 -5.62 33.01
C GLU A 163 -15.78 -6.96 32.98
N GLN A 164 -15.39 -7.43 31.79
CA GLN A 164 -14.58 -8.64 31.65
C GLN A 164 -13.15 -8.48 32.20
N LEU A 165 -12.57 -7.28 32.11
CA LEU A 165 -11.29 -6.97 32.73
C LEU A 165 -11.39 -6.97 34.25
N ILE A 166 -12.46 -6.39 34.81
CA ILE A 166 -12.70 -6.39 36.27
C ILE A 166 -12.80 -7.83 36.76
N GLN A 167 -13.53 -8.71 36.05
CA GLN A 167 -13.57 -10.13 36.42
C GLN A 167 -12.18 -10.78 36.47
N VAL A 168 -11.33 -10.51 35.46
CA VAL A 168 -9.95 -10.99 35.45
C VAL A 168 -9.15 -10.48 36.67
N LEU A 169 -9.33 -9.21 37.04
CA LEU A 169 -8.66 -8.61 38.20
C LEU A 169 -9.18 -9.19 39.53
N THR A 170 -10.47 -9.52 39.60
CA THR A 170 -11.07 -10.20 40.75
C THR A 170 -10.53 -11.62 40.89
N ASP A 171 -10.49 -12.38 39.80
CA ASP A 171 -10.00 -13.76 39.78
C ASP A 171 -8.52 -13.87 40.20
N MET A 172 -7.73 -12.81 39.98
CA MET A 172 -6.31 -12.74 40.37
C MET A 172 -6.06 -12.03 41.70
N GLU A 173 -7.11 -11.63 42.42
CA GLU A 173 -7.01 -10.88 43.68
C GLU A 173 -6.11 -9.64 43.56
N ALA A 174 -6.31 -8.86 42.48
CA ALA A 174 -5.41 -7.78 42.11
C ALA A 174 -5.29 -6.68 43.20
N PRO A 175 -4.06 -6.24 43.56
CA PRO A 175 -3.83 -5.14 44.50
C PRO A 175 -4.59 -3.85 44.16
N ALA A 176 -4.78 -3.56 42.87
CA ALA A 176 -5.55 -2.40 42.42
C ALA A 176 -6.99 -2.36 42.98
N LEU A 177 -7.63 -3.52 43.20
CA LEU A 177 -8.99 -3.58 43.74
C LEU A 177 -9.04 -3.10 45.20
N LEU A 178 -8.01 -3.41 46.00
CA LEU A 178 -7.90 -2.94 47.38
C LEU A 178 -7.82 -1.41 47.44
N HIS A 179 -7.05 -0.79 46.55
CA HIS A 179 -6.96 0.67 46.47
C HIS A 179 -8.26 1.32 45.99
N ILE A 180 -9.00 0.65 45.10
CA ILE A 180 -10.27 1.12 44.58
C ILE A 180 -11.37 1.07 45.64
N ASP A 181 -11.39 0.03 46.48
CA ASP A 181 -12.34 -0.08 47.59
C ASP A 181 -12.18 1.05 48.63
N LEU A 182 -10.98 1.63 48.74
CA LEU A 182 -10.71 2.79 49.59
C LEU A 182 -11.21 4.13 48.98
N CYS A 183 -11.59 4.15 47.70
CA CYS A 183 -12.08 5.35 47.05
C CYS A 183 -13.50 5.70 47.54
N MET A 184 -13.84 6.99 47.59
CA MET A 184 -15.19 7.46 47.92
C MET A 184 -16.28 6.93 46.96
N ASN A 185 -15.91 6.60 45.72
CA ASN A 185 -16.79 6.00 44.74
C ASN A 185 -16.06 4.87 43.98
N PRO A 186 -16.06 3.64 44.53
CA PRO A 186 -15.37 2.50 43.94
C PRO A 186 -15.92 2.15 42.55
N ALA A 187 -17.23 2.28 42.34
CA ALA A 187 -17.87 1.98 41.05
C ALA A 187 -17.31 2.85 39.91
N ARG A 188 -17.15 4.16 40.16
CA ARG A 188 -16.55 5.05 39.18
C ARG A 188 -15.07 4.76 38.94
N ALA A 189 -14.31 4.45 39.99
CA ALA A 189 -12.91 4.09 39.87
C ALA A 189 -12.71 2.78 39.07
N LEU A 190 -13.62 1.80 39.22
CA LEU A 190 -13.66 0.58 38.41
C LEU A 190 -13.95 0.87 36.92
N GLU A 191 -14.85 1.80 36.61
CA GLU A 191 -15.10 2.20 35.22
C GLU A 191 -13.85 2.82 34.56
N GLU A 192 -13.04 3.52 35.35
CA GLU A 192 -11.82 4.22 34.90
C GLU A 192 -10.56 3.33 34.92
N ILE A 193 -10.64 2.08 35.40
CA ILE A 193 -9.49 1.19 35.66
C ILE A 193 -8.67 0.86 34.39
N SER A 194 -9.33 0.84 33.24
CA SER A 194 -8.69 0.59 31.94
C SER A 194 -7.94 1.82 31.39
N GLY A 195 -8.07 2.98 32.05
CA GLY A 195 -7.43 4.24 31.72
C GLY A 195 -7.71 4.69 30.29
N LYS A 196 -6.64 4.87 29.50
CA LYS A 196 -6.72 5.34 28.11
C LYS A 196 -6.89 4.20 27.07
N ALA A 197 -7.10 2.96 27.51
CA ALA A 197 -7.20 1.83 26.61
C ALA A 197 -8.54 1.83 25.86
N ARG A 198 -8.48 1.56 24.54
CA ARG A 198 -9.68 1.37 23.71
C ARG A 198 -10.28 -0.02 23.93
N ALA A 199 -11.58 -0.16 23.71
CA ALA A 199 -12.31 -1.43 23.84
C ALA A 199 -11.61 -2.60 23.12
N SER A 200 -11.11 -2.40 21.90
CA SER A 200 -10.39 -3.43 21.15
C SER A 200 -9.07 -3.88 21.80
N THR A 201 -8.39 -2.97 22.50
CA THR A 201 -7.14 -3.28 23.22
C THR A 201 -7.46 -4.11 24.46
N ILE A 202 -8.45 -3.70 25.25
CA ILE A 202 -8.93 -4.45 26.42
C ILE A 202 -9.38 -5.85 25.98
N LYS A 203 -10.24 -5.93 24.95
CA LYS A 203 -10.68 -7.19 24.34
C LYS A 203 -9.51 -8.09 23.99
N ARG A 204 -8.49 -7.57 23.28
CA ARG A 204 -7.32 -8.35 22.87
C ARG A 204 -6.61 -8.94 24.09
N TYR A 205 -6.28 -8.11 25.07
CA TYR A 205 -5.50 -8.55 26.23
C TYR A 205 -6.28 -9.48 27.16
N VAL A 206 -7.55 -9.16 27.45
CA VAL A 206 -8.44 -10.05 28.22
C VAL A 206 -8.62 -11.39 27.52
N ARG A 207 -8.80 -11.42 26.19
CA ARG A 207 -8.91 -12.69 25.45
C ARG A 207 -7.62 -13.49 25.47
N THR A 208 -6.46 -12.84 25.34
CA THR A 208 -5.16 -13.51 25.44
C THR A 208 -4.98 -14.13 26.83
N TRP A 209 -5.31 -13.38 27.89
CA TRP A 209 -5.28 -13.87 29.27
C TRP A 209 -6.25 -15.03 29.53
N GLN A 210 -7.49 -14.91 29.07
CA GLN A 210 -8.49 -15.99 29.17
C GLN A 210 -8.06 -17.24 28.39
N GLY A 211 -7.36 -17.08 27.26
CA GLY A 211 -6.77 -18.19 26.51
C GLY A 211 -5.67 -18.89 27.31
N PHE A 212 -4.76 -18.10 27.88
CA PHE A 212 -3.67 -18.59 28.73
C PHE A 212 -4.19 -19.33 29.97
N THR A 213 -5.09 -18.71 30.74
CA THR A 213 -5.66 -19.32 31.98
C THR A 213 -6.45 -20.59 31.69
N ARG A 214 -7.18 -20.63 30.57
CA ARG A 214 -7.85 -21.86 30.11
C ARG A 214 -6.85 -22.96 29.78
N TRP A 215 -5.76 -22.62 29.10
CA TRP A 215 -4.68 -23.58 28.82
C TRP A 215 -4.02 -24.05 30.12
N LEU A 216 -3.74 -23.15 31.07
CA LEU A 216 -3.12 -23.50 32.35
C LEU A 216 -3.96 -24.53 33.11
N PHE A 217 -5.27 -24.32 33.18
CA PHE A 217 -6.20 -25.25 33.80
C PHE A 217 -6.23 -26.59 33.06
N ALA A 218 -6.35 -26.57 31.72
CA ALA A 218 -6.47 -27.79 30.93
C ALA A 218 -5.18 -28.61 30.87
N ALA A 219 -4.02 -27.96 30.77
CA ALA A 219 -2.72 -28.62 30.57
C ALA A 219 -2.02 -28.98 31.88
N LYS A 220 -2.15 -28.13 32.92
CA LYS A 220 -1.45 -28.31 34.20
C LYS A 220 -2.39 -28.60 35.37
N GLY A 221 -3.70 -28.59 35.17
CA GLY A 221 -4.69 -28.83 36.24
C GLY A 221 -4.68 -27.75 37.33
N ARG A 222 -4.03 -26.61 37.10
CA ARG A 222 -3.89 -25.51 38.06
C ARG A 222 -4.64 -24.27 37.59
N SER A 223 -5.17 -23.51 38.54
CA SER A 223 -5.65 -22.14 38.35
C SER A 223 -4.58 -21.14 38.80
N LEU A 224 -4.97 -19.87 38.94
CA LEU A 224 -4.18 -18.90 39.70
C LEU A 224 -4.01 -19.36 41.18
N PRO A 225 -2.89 -19.02 41.84
CA PRO A 225 -1.75 -18.24 41.33
C PRO A 225 -0.85 -19.03 40.36
N MET A 226 -0.23 -18.32 39.43
CA MET A 226 0.65 -18.87 38.38
C MET A 226 2.11 -18.50 38.64
N GLU A 227 3.02 -19.22 37.98
CA GLU A 227 4.47 -18.97 38.01
C GLU A 227 4.98 -18.50 36.64
N SER A 228 6.16 -17.86 36.60
CA SER A 228 6.80 -17.47 35.33
C SER A 228 7.03 -18.67 34.39
N ALA A 229 7.32 -19.84 34.95
CA ALA A 229 7.44 -21.10 34.21
C ALA A 229 6.15 -21.48 33.46
N ASP A 230 4.98 -21.10 33.97
CA ASP A 230 3.70 -21.34 33.29
C ASP A 230 3.58 -20.52 32.00
N ILE A 231 4.12 -19.30 31.99
CA ILE A 231 4.15 -18.45 30.79
C ILE A 231 5.13 -19.03 29.77
N VAL A 232 6.31 -19.45 30.21
CA VAL A 232 7.33 -20.07 29.35
C VAL A 232 6.76 -21.30 28.64
N ASP A 233 6.13 -22.20 29.40
CA ASP A 233 5.51 -23.41 28.84
C ASP A 233 4.37 -23.07 27.88
N TYR A 234 3.57 -22.03 28.19
CA TYR A 234 2.53 -21.58 27.27
C TYR A 234 3.10 -20.99 25.98
N ILE A 235 4.18 -20.22 26.05
CA ILE A 235 4.86 -19.70 24.85
C ILE A 235 5.37 -20.85 23.99
N HIS A 236 6.00 -21.86 24.59
CA HIS A 236 6.46 -23.05 23.87
C HIS A 236 5.29 -23.79 23.23
N HIS A 237 4.24 -24.09 23.99
CA HIS A 237 3.03 -24.72 23.46
C HIS A 237 2.41 -23.93 22.30
N ARG A 238 2.31 -22.60 22.43
CA ARG A 238 1.80 -21.73 21.37
C ARG A 238 2.67 -21.69 20.13
N SER A 239 3.98 -21.91 20.29
CA SER A 239 4.97 -21.92 19.21
C SER A 239 5.07 -23.27 18.50
N ASP A 240 4.75 -24.36 19.20
CA ASP A 240 4.64 -25.71 18.61
C ASP A 240 3.40 -25.83 17.73
N GLU A 241 2.36 -25.03 17.99
CA GLU A 241 1.23 -24.84 17.09
C GLU A 241 1.54 -23.84 15.96
N PRO A 242 0.89 -23.96 14.77
CA PRO A 242 1.00 -22.94 13.72
C PRO A 242 0.59 -21.55 14.24
N CYS A 243 1.58 -20.70 14.50
CA CYS A 243 1.36 -19.33 14.94
C CYS A 243 2.33 -18.35 14.27
N GLY A 244 1.95 -17.08 14.22
CA GLY A 244 2.81 -16.04 13.65
C GLY A 244 3.93 -15.63 14.61
N PRO A 245 5.07 -15.11 14.11
CA PRO A 245 6.22 -14.73 14.92
C PRO A 245 5.92 -13.59 15.92
N SER A 246 4.84 -12.82 15.72
CA SER A 246 4.41 -11.77 16.66
C SER A 246 3.59 -12.26 17.85
N ILE A 247 3.21 -13.54 17.89
CA ILE A 247 2.34 -14.11 18.92
C ILE A 247 3.04 -14.19 20.29
N PRO A 248 4.29 -14.67 20.41
CA PRO A 248 4.99 -14.72 21.70
C PRO A 248 5.03 -13.35 22.40
N PHE A 249 5.50 -12.30 21.71
CA PHE A 249 5.49 -10.95 22.24
C PHE A 249 4.08 -10.39 22.50
N SER A 250 3.07 -10.82 21.73
CA SER A 250 1.69 -10.43 22.00
C SER A 250 1.14 -11.04 23.29
N ILE A 251 1.59 -12.24 23.67
CA ILE A 251 1.23 -12.90 24.93
C ILE A 251 1.88 -12.16 26.10
N VAL A 252 3.20 -11.99 26.08
CA VAL A 252 3.94 -11.27 27.13
C VAL A 252 3.41 -9.84 27.29
N GLY A 253 3.17 -9.13 26.18
CA GLY A 253 2.61 -7.79 26.22
C GLY A 253 1.17 -7.71 26.75
N ALA A 254 0.38 -8.80 26.66
CA ALA A 254 -0.94 -8.86 27.28
C ALA A 254 -0.86 -9.05 28.78
N ILE A 255 0.00 -9.98 29.23
CA ILE A 255 0.24 -10.27 30.65
C ILE A 255 0.80 -9.03 31.34
N SER A 256 1.87 -8.43 30.79
CA SER A 256 2.48 -7.20 31.29
C SER A 256 1.48 -6.05 31.42
N TRP A 257 0.54 -5.92 30.48
CA TRP A 257 -0.49 -4.88 30.54
C TRP A 257 -1.51 -5.15 31.67
N ILE A 258 -1.92 -6.40 31.86
CA ILE A 258 -2.83 -6.78 32.97
C ILE A 258 -2.14 -6.58 34.32
N GLU A 259 -0.89 -7.03 34.48
CA GLU A 259 -0.11 -6.83 35.71
C GLU A 259 0.04 -5.35 36.07
N LYS A 260 0.24 -4.50 35.06
CA LYS A 260 0.32 -3.05 35.25
C LYS A 260 -1.00 -2.47 35.75
N ILE A 261 -2.14 -2.91 35.21
CA ILE A 261 -3.47 -2.46 35.67
C ILE A 261 -3.80 -3.01 37.04
N ALA A 262 -3.43 -4.27 37.30
CA ALA A 262 -3.55 -4.91 38.60
C ALA A 262 -2.66 -4.26 39.68
N GLN A 263 -1.77 -3.33 39.30
CA GLN A 263 -0.80 -2.68 40.18
C GLN A 263 0.15 -3.67 40.87
N VAL A 264 0.50 -4.76 40.18
CA VAL A 264 1.56 -5.66 40.63
C VAL A 264 2.89 -4.91 40.62
N THR A 265 3.63 -4.99 41.73
CA THR A 265 4.95 -4.37 41.90
C THR A 265 5.94 -4.96 40.90
N GLN A 266 6.90 -4.18 40.40
CA GLN A 266 7.75 -4.59 39.27
C GLN A 266 8.56 -5.86 39.53
N ASP A 267 8.98 -6.07 40.78
CA ASP A 267 9.70 -7.24 41.29
C ASP A 267 8.86 -8.53 41.28
N ARG A 268 7.52 -8.39 41.28
CA ARG A 268 6.57 -9.51 41.31
C ARG A 268 5.90 -9.78 39.96
N ARG A 269 6.30 -9.08 38.90
CA ARG A 269 5.72 -9.26 37.56
C ARG A 269 6.36 -10.45 36.87
N TRP A 270 5.54 -11.43 36.50
CA TRP A 270 5.92 -12.57 35.70
C TRP A 270 6.42 -12.15 34.31
N ALA A 271 5.86 -11.10 33.71
CA ALA A 271 6.29 -10.65 32.39
C ALA A 271 7.70 -10.03 32.36
N ASN A 272 8.23 -9.64 33.53
CA ASN A 272 9.59 -9.10 33.67
C ASN A 272 10.64 -10.20 33.95
N ASP A 273 10.22 -11.46 34.09
CA ASP A 273 11.13 -12.56 34.36
C ASP A 273 12.04 -12.83 33.14
N GLN A 274 13.34 -12.94 33.38
CA GLN A 274 14.34 -13.17 32.33
C GLN A 274 14.06 -14.45 31.53
N ALA A 275 13.51 -15.49 32.17
CA ALA A 275 13.14 -16.73 31.47
C ALA A 275 12.01 -16.50 30.47
N VAL A 276 11.02 -15.65 30.81
CA VAL A 276 9.91 -15.29 29.93
C VAL A 276 10.39 -14.46 28.75
N GLU A 277 11.27 -13.48 28.99
CA GLU A 277 11.88 -12.68 27.93
C GLU A 277 12.67 -13.57 26.96
N ASN A 278 13.54 -14.42 27.49
CA ASN A 278 14.35 -15.35 26.69
C ASN A 278 13.48 -16.33 25.90
N ALA A 279 12.44 -16.89 26.51
CA ALA A 279 11.51 -17.79 25.84
C ALA A 279 10.77 -17.10 24.70
N SER A 280 10.25 -15.89 24.93
CA SER A 280 9.53 -15.12 23.91
C SER A 280 10.43 -14.70 22.75
N THR A 281 11.68 -14.32 23.02
CA THR A 281 12.68 -13.94 22.02
C THR A 281 13.08 -15.13 21.16
N LYS A 282 13.48 -16.25 21.78
CA LYS A 282 13.87 -17.47 21.06
C LYS A 282 12.72 -18.08 20.27
N ALA A 283 11.51 -18.06 20.83
CA ALA A 283 10.31 -18.50 20.11
C ALA A 283 10.06 -17.63 18.88
N THR A 284 10.16 -16.31 19.02
CA THR A 284 9.98 -15.37 17.91
C THR A 284 11.04 -15.57 16.83
N GLU A 285 12.31 -15.75 17.22
CA GLU A 285 13.42 -16.03 16.32
C GLU A 285 13.16 -17.31 15.51
N ARG A 286 12.85 -18.42 16.20
CA ARG A 286 12.53 -19.71 15.56
C ARG A 286 11.35 -19.61 14.60
N LEU A 287 10.29 -18.91 15.01
CA LEU A 287 9.12 -18.69 14.16
C LEU A 287 9.41 -17.76 12.97
N SER A 288 10.46 -16.95 13.04
CA SER A 288 10.85 -16.01 11.98
C SER A 288 11.78 -16.61 10.94
N THR A 289 12.58 -17.64 11.28
CA THR A 289 13.58 -18.25 10.39
C THR A 289 12.98 -18.74 9.07
N ASP A 290 11.78 -19.34 9.12
CA ASP A 290 11.05 -19.82 7.93
C ASP A 290 9.72 -19.09 7.73
N ALA A 291 9.53 -17.95 8.40
CA ALA A 291 8.28 -17.20 8.25
C ALA A 291 8.16 -16.66 6.81
N PRO A 292 7.00 -16.84 6.16
CA PRO A 292 6.73 -16.09 4.94
C PRO A 292 6.80 -14.60 5.24
N MET A 293 7.39 -13.84 4.33
CA MET A 293 7.55 -12.39 4.46
C MET A 293 6.23 -11.74 4.87
N ILE A 294 6.29 -10.79 5.82
CA ILE A 294 5.10 -10.11 6.35
C ILE A 294 4.30 -9.53 5.18
N ARG A 295 3.11 -10.08 4.96
CA ARG A 295 2.20 -9.64 3.89
C ARG A 295 1.74 -8.22 4.18
N ARG A 296 2.20 -7.27 3.38
CA ARG A 296 1.69 -5.89 3.36
C ARG A 296 0.52 -5.84 2.40
N ALA A 297 -0.43 -4.93 2.65
CA ALA A 297 -1.52 -4.70 1.70
C ALA A 297 -0.91 -4.14 0.39
N PRO A 298 -1.19 -4.77 -0.76
CA PRO A 298 -0.68 -4.29 -2.04
C PRO A 298 -1.28 -2.92 -2.33
N ARG A 299 -0.49 -2.01 -2.92
CA ARG A 299 -1.01 -0.71 -3.38
C ARG A 299 -1.87 -0.91 -4.64
N PHE A 300 -2.89 -0.08 -4.82
CA PHE A 300 -3.70 -0.10 -6.05
C PHE A 300 -2.88 0.30 -7.28
N TYR A 301 -3.23 -0.26 -8.44
CA TYR A 301 -2.84 0.32 -9.72
C TYR A 301 -3.51 1.68 -9.91
N THR A 302 -2.81 2.63 -10.53
CA THR A 302 -3.43 3.92 -10.91
C THR A 302 -4.61 3.77 -11.87
N LEU A 303 -4.62 2.70 -12.69
CA LEU A 303 -5.78 2.33 -13.52
C LEU A 303 -7.08 2.20 -12.71
N ILE A 304 -7.01 1.67 -11.48
CA ILE A 304 -8.21 1.48 -10.66
C ILE A 304 -8.79 2.81 -10.21
N MET A 305 -7.96 3.84 -10.01
CA MET A 305 -8.44 5.19 -9.72
C MET A 305 -9.19 5.77 -10.91
N GLU A 306 -8.65 5.62 -12.13
CA GLU A 306 -9.29 6.08 -13.37
C GLU A 306 -10.67 5.46 -13.55
N LEU A 307 -10.76 4.13 -13.39
CA LEU A 307 -12.03 3.40 -13.49
C LEU A 307 -13.02 3.78 -12.38
N MET A 308 -12.55 4.01 -11.15
CA MET A 308 -13.41 4.49 -10.07
C MET A 308 -13.92 5.91 -10.32
N GLU A 309 -13.12 6.81 -10.91
CA GLU A 309 -13.58 8.15 -11.30
C GLU A 309 -14.73 8.05 -12.30
N ASP A 310 -14.60 7.21 -13.32
CA ASP A 310 -15.69 6.93 -14.27
C ASP A 310 -16.91 6.29 -13.59
N TYR A 311 -16.67 5.34 -12.70
CA TYR A 311 -17.74 4.64 -11.98
C TYR A 311 -18.59 5.63 -11.17
N VAL A 312 -17.97 6.58 -10.47
CA VAL A 312 -18.69 7.62 -9.73
C VAL A 312 -19.61 8.44 -10.64
N MET A 313 -19.16 8.74 -11.86
CA MET A 313 -19.91 9.55 -12.83
C MET A 313 -21.00 8.77 -13.57
N ASN A 314 -20.91 7.44 -13.60
CA ASN A 314 -21.83 6.62 -14.35
C ASN A 314 -23.18 6.46 -13.64
N VAL A 315 -24.20 7.19 -14.11
CA VAL A 315 -25.56 7.17 -13.56
C VAL A 315 -26.29 5.83 -13.71
N ASP A 316 -25.83 4.96 -14.59
CA ASP A 316 -26.43 3.64 -14.82
C ASP A 316 -25.98 2.61 -13.77
N LYS A 317 -24.89 2.89 -13.03
CA LYS A 317 -24.38 2.04 -11.96
C LYS A 317 -25.15 2.25 -10.66
N GLN A 318 -25.13 1.25 -9.77
CA GLN A 318 -25.87 1.32 -8.51
C GLN A 318 -25.41 2.51 -7.64
N PRO A 319 -26.33 3.35 -7.14
CA PRO A 319 -25.99 4.55 -6.37
C PRO A 319 -25.08 4.28 -5.16
N TYR A 320 -25.33 3.20 -4.41
CA TYR A 320 -24.49 2.88 -3.26
C TYR A 320 -23.05 2.51 -3.68
N LEU A 321 -22.87 1.68 -4.72
CA LEU A 321 -21.54 1.33 -5.23
C LEU A 321 -20.79 2.53 -5.81
N ARG A 322 -21.50 3.48 -6.44
CA ARG A 322 -20.94 4.78 -6.86
C ARG A 322 -20.43 5.57 -5.65
N GLY A 323 -21.20 5.58 -4.56
CA GLY A 323 -20.77 6.16 -3.28
C GLY A 323 -19.54 5.48 -2.70
N ILE A 324 -19.44 4.14 -2.80
CA ILE A 324 -18.25 3.38 -2.37
C ILE A 324 -17.04 3.74 -3.22
N ALA A 325 -17.15 3.79 -4.56
CA ALA A 325 -16.07 4.20 -5.46
C ALA A 325 -15.54 5.59 -5.10
N TRP A 326 -16.45 6.53 -4.83
CA TRP A 326 -16.07 7.86 -4.34
C TRP A 326 -15.32 7.82 -3.01
N LEU A 327 -15.80 7.02 -2.04
CA LEU A 327 -15.13 6.90 -0.73
C LEU A 327 -13.74 6.27 -0.88
N LYS A 328 -13.56 5.30 -1.78
CA LYS A 328 -12.25 4.71 -2.12
C LYS A 328 -11.31 5.76 -2.69
N LEU A 329 -11.76 6.59 -3.62
CA LEU A 329 -10.97 7.71 -4.16
C LEU A 329 -10.58 8.70 -3.07
N VAL A 330 -11.51 9.10 -2.20
CA VAL A 330 -11.21 9.97 -1.06
C VAL A 330 -10.18 9.34 -0.12
N LYS A 331 -10.25 8.02 0.13
CA LYS A 331 -9.22 7.30 0.91
C LYS A 331 -7.85 7.31 0.22
N MET A 332 -7.80 7.11 -1.10
CA MET A 332 -6.55 7.11 -1.88
C MET A 332 -5.91 8.50 -1.90
N TRP A 333 -6.67 9.54 -2.28
CA TRP A 333 -6.20 10.92 -2.35
C TRP A 333 -5.88 11.54 -0.99
N GLY A 334 -6.61 11.14 0.06
CA GLY A 334 -6.41 11.60 1.44
C GLY A 334 -5.50 10.70 2.30
N CYS A 335 -4.94 9.62 1.74
CA CYS A 335 -4.14 8.62 2.48
C CYS A 335 -4.84 8.08 3.75
N LEU A 336 -6.15 7.91 3.71
CA LEU A 336 -6.96 7.61 4.90
C LEU A 336 -6.86 6.13 5.29
N ARG A 337 -6.90 5.85 6.59
CA ARG A 337 -7.11 4.48 7.09
C ARG A 337 -8.58 4.10 6.96
N TYR A 338 -8.88 2.80 6.97
CA TYR A 338 -10.24 2.30 7.16
C TYR A 338 -10.97 3.00 8.32
N ASP A 339 -10.36 3.04 9.52
CA ASP A 339 -11.00 3.66 10.70
C ASP A 339 -11.30 5.17 10.53
N CYS A 340 -10.62 5.88 9.61
CA CYS A 340 -10.88 7.30 9.39
C CYS A 340 -12.32 7.56 8.92
N GLN A 341 -12.93 6.65 8.16
CA GLN A 341 -14.32 6.80 7.70
C GLN A 341 -15.33 6.62 8.84
N LEU A 342 -14.96 5.90 9.91
CA LEU A 342 -15.77 5.82 11.14
C LEU A 342 -15.77 7.14 11.90
N HIS A 343 -14.74 7.96 11.72
CA HIS A 343 -14.56 9.21 12.45
C HIS A 343 -14.87 10.46 11.64
N MET A 344 -15.32 10.29 10.40
CA MET A 344 -15.68 11.36 9.50
C MET A 344 -17.20 11.58 9.57
N ALA A 345 -17.65 12.52 10.39
CA ALA A 345 -19.07 12.83 10.47
C ALA A 345 -19.49 13.67 9.24
N PRO A 346 -20.59 13.35 8.53
CA PRO A 346 -20.98 14.06 7.31
C PRO A 346 -21.14 15.58 7.50
N HIS A 347 -21.63 16.01 8.66
CA HIS A 347 -21.82 17.42 9.00
C HIS A 347 -20.51 18.20 9.21
N GLU A 348 -19.39 17.51 9.44
CA GLU A 348 -18.04 18.10 9.54
C GLU A 348 -17.33 18.16 8.18
N ILE A 349 -17.84 17.46 7.16
CA ILE A 349 -17.29 17.53 5.81
C ILE A 349 -17.70 18.85 5.17
N ARG A 350 -16.73 19.55 4.61
CA ARG A 350 -16.92 20.80 3.88
C ARG A 350 -16.42 20.61 2.45
N PHE A 351 -17.22 21.07 1.51
CA PHE A 351 -16.85 21.15 0.11
C PHE A 351 -16.94 22.61 -0.32
N PHE A 352 -15.85 23.18 -0.84
CA PHE A 352 -15.78 24.55 -1.33
C PHE A 352 -14.65 24.69 -2.35
N GLU A 353 -14.81 25.55 -3.35
CA GLU A 353 -13.81 25.81 -4.40
C GLU A 353 -13.22 24.54 -5.08
N GLY A 354 -14.05 23.50 -5.26
CA GLY A 354 -13.60 22.23 -5.85
C GLY A 354 -12.79 21.34 -4.90
N ARG A 355 -12.71 21.68 -3.61
CA ARG A 355 -11.92 20.95 -2.60
C ARG A 355 -12.82 20.36 -1.54
N LEU A 356 -12.42 19.23 -0.99
CA LEU A 356 -13.03 18.61 0.19
C LEU A 356 -12.09 18.70 1.38
N THR A 357 -12.62 19.15 2.51
CA THR A 357 -11.91 19.18 3.79
C THR A 357 -12.76 18.57 4.89
N VAL A 358 -12.12 17.86 5.82
CA VAL A 358 -12.76 17.41 7.06
C VAL A 358 -11.75 17.37 8.19
N ILE A 359 -12.20 17.60 9.43
CA ILE A 359 -11.35 17.53 10.62
C ILE A 359 -11.74 16.29 11.41
N LEU A 360 -10.83 15.31 11.52
CA LEU A 360 -11.05 14.12 12.33
C LEU A 360 -10.59 14.40 13.76
N ARG A 361 -11.55 14.56 14.67
CA ARG A 361 -11.30 14.85 16.10
C ARG A 361 -10.89 13.63 16.92
N ARG A 362 -11.06 12.43 16.38
CA ARG A 362 -10.71 11.17 17.05
C ARG A 362 -10.15 10.18 16.05
N THR A 363 -8.93 9.72 16.29
CA THR A 363 -8.28 8.63 15.53
C THR A 363 -7.36 7.82 16.47
N LYS A 364 -6.63 6.83 15.94
CA LYS A 364 -5.59 6.13 16.71
C LYS A 364 -4.54 7.10 17.31
N THR A 365 -4.21 8.16 16.59
CA THR A 365 -3.14 9.11 16.94
C THR A 365 -3.65 10.49 17.35
N SER A 366 -4.94 10.78 17.14
CA SER A 366 -5.58 12.05 17.55
C SER A 366 -6.76 11.87 18.51
N GLY A 367 -6.98 12.85 19.38
CA GLY A 367 -8.08 12.85 20.35
C GLY A 367 -7.82 13.80 21.52
N ALA A 368 -8.85 14.06 22.34
CA ALA A 368 -8.78 15.02 23.45
C ALA A 368 -7.57 14.83 24.39
N ASN A 369 -7.14 13.57 24.58
CA ASN A 369 -6.03 13.17 25.45
C ASN A 369 -4.74 12.80 24.68
N ARG A 370 -4.62 13.16 23.40
CA ARG A 370 -3.43 12.95 22.56
C ARG A 370 -2.76 14.29 22.24
N ARG A 371 -1.46 14.24 21.91
CA ARG A 371 -0.66 15.43 21.53
C ARG A 371 -1.30 16.19 20.35
N VAL A 372 -1.91 15.44 19.42
CA VAL A 372 -2.64 15.98 18.28
C VAL A 372 -4.13 15.83 18.56
N ARG A 373 -4.87 16.94 18.68
CA ARG A 373 -6.31 16.90 19.01
C ARG A 373 -7.19 16.75 17.78
N GLU A 374 -6.79 17.38 16.68
CA GLU A 374 -7.53 17.46 15.43
C GLU A 374 -6.64 17.00 14.28
N LEU A 375 -7.23 16.28 13.33
CA LEU A 375 -6.53 15.78 12.16
C LEU A 375 -7.24 16.29 10.90
N PRO A 376 -6.75 17.37 10.28
CA PRO A 376 -7.32 17.84 9.03
C PRO A 376 -7.03 16.83 7.92
N VAL A 377 -8.01 16.64 7.04
CA VAL A 377 -7.95 15.87 5.81
C VAL A 377 -8.26 16.82 4.68
N HIS A 378 -7.48 16.75 3.60
CA HIS A 378 -7.64 17.60 2.44
C HIS A 378 -7.59 16.79 1.14
N VAL A 379 -8.62 16.93 0.30
CA VAL A 379 -8.65 16.47 -1.09
C VAL A 379 -8.84 17.73 -1.94
N SER A 380 -7.79 18.10 -2.67
CA SER A 380 -7.77 19.35 -3.44
C SER A 380 -8.52 19.22 -4.77
N GLN A 381 -8.75 20.34 -5.43
CA GLN A 381 -9.30 20.43 -6.79
C GLN A 381 -8.38 19.83 -7.86
N HIS A 382 -7.14 19.47 -7.50
CA HIS A 382 -6.20 18.78 -8.39
C HIS A 382 -6.16 17.27 -8.15
N ALA A 383 -7.00 16.75 -7.25
CA ALA A 383 -7.08 15.34 -6.91
C ALA A 383 -7.98 14.58 -7.89
N TYR A 384 -7.63 14.59 -9.18
CA TYR A 384 -8.30 13.80 -10.20
C TYR A 384 -7.27 13.34 -11.25
N LEU A 385 -7.57 12.24 -11.93
CA LEU A 385 -6.82 11.80 -13.10
C LEU A 385 -7.45 12.36 -14.37
N PHE A 386 -8.77 12.19 -14.52
CA PHE A 386 -9.45 12.60 -15.76
C PHE A 386 -10.79 13.29 -15.52
N THR A 387 -11.53 12.96 -14.46
CA THR A 387 -12.85 13.59 -14.21
C THR A 387 -12.81 14.54 -13.02
N PRO A 388 -12.51 15.83 -13.19
CA PRO A 388 -12.45 16.77 -12.06
C PRO A 388 -13.76 16.85 -11.23
N GLU A 389 -14.90 16.52 -11.83
CA GLU A 389 -16.22 16.54 -11.19
C GLU A 389 -16.50 15.35 -10.27
N TRP A 390 -15.68 14.29 -10.28
CA TRP A 390 -15.94 13.06 -9.49
C TRP A 390 -16.12 13.38 -8.00
N LEU A 391 -15.32 14.31 -7.48
CA LEU A 391 -15.31 14.67 -6.06
C LEU A 391 -16.62 15.34 -5.65
N LYS A 392 -17.13 16.28 -6.44
CA LYS A 392 -18.41 16.95 -6.17
C LYS A 392 -19.58 16.00 -6.36
N THR A 393 -19.57 15.25 -7.47
CA THR A 393 -20.64 14.32 -7.83
C THR A 393 -20.88 13.29 -6.74
N GLY A 394 -19.83 12.62 -6.25
CA GLY A 394 -20.02 11.66 -5.17
C GLY A 394 -20.27 12.30 -3.80
N PHE A 395 -19.82 13.54 -3.56
CA PHE A 395 -20.19 14.27 -2.33
C PHE A 395 -21.69 14.57 -2.27
N ASP A 396 -22.28 14.99 -3.39
CA ASP A 396 -23.73 15.21 -3.49
C ASP A 396 -24.51 13.89 -3.43
N LEU A 397 -24.02 12.85 -4.12
CA LEU A 397 -24.61 11.52 -4.08
C LEU A 397 -24.74 10.99 -2.65
N TRP A 398 -23.73 11.17 -1.80
CA TRP A 398 -23.79 10.76 -0.39
C TRP A 398 -24.81 11.54 0.43
N LYS A 399 -25.18 12.76 0.03
CA LYS A 399 -26.30 13.49 0.63
C LYS A 399 -27.64 12.91 0.17
N GLU A 400 -27.74 12.45 -1.07
CA GLU A 400 -28.97 11.85 -1.61
C GLU A 400 -29.24 10.45 -1.04
N ILE A 401 -28.25 9.56 -1.06
CA ILE A 401 -28.45 8.15 -0.67
C ILE A 401 -28.46 7.93 0.83
N ALA A 402 -27.97 8.90 1.61
CA ALA A 402 -27.83 8.81 3.06
C ALA A 402 -28.20 10.15 3.73
N ASP A 403 -29.39 10.67 3.46
CA ASP A 403 -29.92 11.90 4.07
C ASP A 403 -30.45 11.67 5.49
N PHE A 404 -29.55 11.34 6.41
CA PHE A 404 -29.86 11.23 7.82
C PHE A 404 -28.66 11.60 8.68
N LYS A 405 -28.96 12.14 9.87
CA LYS A 405 -27.95 12.59 10.83
C LYS A 405 -27.18 11.39 11.38
N ARG A 406 -25.84 11.46 11.38
CA ARG A 406 -24.94 10.40 11.86
C ARG A 406 -23.57 10.93 12.29
N ASP A 407 -22.86 10.18 13.14
CA ASP A 407 -21.50 10.46 13.61
C ASP A 407 -20.41 9.60 12.93
N TYR A 408 -20.76 8.97 11.82
CA TYR A 408 -19.90 8.11 10.99
C TYR A 408 -20.18 8.36 9.50
N PHE A 409 -19.19 8.13 8.63
CA PHE A 409 -19.40 8.42 7.20
C PHE A 409 -20.16 7.31 6.49
N LEU A 410 -19.70 6.07 6.66
CA LEU A 410 -20.14 4.89 5.90
C LEU A 410 -21.29 4.15 6.61
N PRO A 411 -22.55 4.38 6.20
CA PRO A 411 -23.66 3.53 6.58
C PRO A 411 -23.66 2.22 5.81
N ARG A 412 -24.49 1.27 6.26
CA ARG A 412 -24.76 0.01 5.59
C ARG A 412 -25.69 0.24 4.38
N SER A 413 -25.50 -0.57 3.34
CA SER A 413 -26.35 -0.55 2.13
C SER A 413 -27.78 -0.99 2.43
N SER A 414 -28.75 -0.44 1.70
CA SER A 414 -30.09 -1.02 1.59
C SER A 414 -30.04 -2.33 0.79
N ALA A 415 -31.07 -3.18 0.94
CA ALA A 415 -31.11 -4.47 0.25
C ALA A 415 -31.14 -4.35 -1.28
N ASP A 416 -31.60 -3.20 -1.81
CA ASP A 416 -31.65 -2.91 -3.25
C ASP A 416 -30.46 -2.08 -3.76
N GLY A 417 -29.49 -1.73 -2.89
CA GLY A 417 -28.29 -0.98 -3.27
C GLY A 417 -28.52 0.46 -3.75
N ARG A 418 -29.75 0.98 -3.63
CA ARG A 418 -30.11 2.34 -4.07
C ARG A 418 -29.90 3.39 -3.00
N THR A 419 -30.02 3.01 -1.74
CA THR A 419 -29.94 3.92 -0.59
C THR A 419 -29.07 3.30 0.49
N ALA A 420 -28.84 4.05 1.57
CA ALA A 420 -28.23 3.54 2.77
C ALA A 420 -29.23 3.53 3.92
N ILE A 421 -29.03 2.60 4.86
CA ILE A 421 -29.80 2.52 6.10
C ILE A 421 -29.02 3.16 7.24
N ALA A 422 -29.70 3.67 8.27
CA ALA A 422 -29.12 4.35 9.44
C ALA A 422 -28.38 3.40 10.42
N GLN A 423 -27.59 2.49 9.87
CA GLN A 423 -26.77 1.53 10.60
C GLN A 423 -25.32 1.69 10.16
N LEU A 424 -24.41 1.76 11.13
CA LEU A 424 -22.97 1.79 10.87
C LEU A 424 -22.51 0.52 10.15
N ALA A 425 -21.82 0.67 9.02
CA ALA A 425 -21.20 -0.45 8.32
C ALA A 425 -20.08 -1.09 9.18
N THR A 426 -20.08 -2.42 9.25
CA THR A 426 -18.97 -3.17 9.82
C THR A 426 -17.83 -3.29 8.81
N TYR A 427 -16.67 -3.76 9.28
CA TYR A 427 -15.55 -4.07 8.38
C TYR A 427 -15.94 -5.10 7.30
N ALA A 428 -16.78 -6.08 7.65
CA ALA A 428 -17.27 -7.07 6.71
C ALA A 428 -18.16 -6.44 5.63
N ASP A 429 -19.11 -5.58 6.03
CA ASP A 429 -19.98 -4.87 5.07
C ASP A 429 -19.15 -4.01 4.10
N ALA A 430 -18.13 -3.30 4.60
CA ALA A 430 -17.25 -2.47 3.77
C ALA A 430 -16.38 -3.30 2.81
N ALA A 431 -15.84 -4.44 3.29
CA ALA A 431 -15.04 -5.34 2.45
C ALA A 431 -15.89 -6.01 1.37
N GLU A 432 -17.14 -6.39 1.68
CA GLU A 432 -18.10 -6.95 0.74
C GLU A 432 -18.44 -5.93 -0.37
N ALA A 433 -18.80 -4.70 0.01
CA ALA A 433 -19.10 -3.64 -0.95
C ALA A 433 -17.88 -3.29 -1.84
N SER A 434 -16.67 -3.40 -1.29
CA SER A 434 -15.43 -3.17 -2.04
C SER A 434 -15.14 -4.29 -3.03
N ALA A 435 -15.35 -5.54 -2.64
CA ALA A 435 -15.21 -6.68 -3.54
C ALA A 435 -16.30 -6.69 -4.62
N GLU A 436 -17.50 -6.22 -4.31
CA GLU A 436 -18.56 -6.00 -5.31
C GLU A 436 -18.18 -4.90 -6.30
N LEU A 437 -17.76 -3.72 -5.83
CA LEU A 437 -17.27 -2.64 -6.68
C LEU A 437 -16.16 -3.12 -7.61
N LEU A 438 -15.12 -3.78 -7.07
CA LEU A 438 -13.98 -4.24 -7.87
C LEU A 438 -14.36 -5.33 -8.90
N ARG A 439 -15.42 -6.11 -8.67
CA ARG A 439 -15.92 -7.06 -9.67
C ARG A 439 -16.74 -6.38 -10.77
N ASP A 440 -17.37 -5.26 -10.45
CA ASP A 440 -18.22 -4.50 -11.38
C ASP A 440 -17.46 -3.40 -12.16
N LEU A 441 -16.17 -3.19 -11.85
CA LEU A 441 -15.29 -2.36 -12.65
C LEU A 441 -14.97 -3.06 -13.98
N ASP A 442 -15.36 -2.42 -15.08
CA ASP A 442 -15.09 -2.91 -16.42
C ASP A 442 -13.59 -2.84 -16.74
N GLY A 443 -13.08 -3.84 -17.47
CA GLY A 443 -11.69 -3.84 -17.94
C GLY A 443 -10.63 -4.30 -16.93
N ILE A 444 -11.05 -4.79 -15.75
CA ILE A 444 -10.13 -5.46 -14.81
C ILE A 444 -10.51 -6.93 -14.56
N PRO A 445 -9.51 -7.82 -14.39
CA PRO A 445 -9.78 -9.22 -14.06
C PRO A 445 -10.41 -9.40 -12.68
N GLY A 446 -11.38 -10.31 -12.59
CA GLY A 446 -12.10 -10.57 -11.34
C GLY A 446 -11.23 -10.98 -10.14
N TRP A 447 -10.03 -11.54 -10.37
CA TRP A 447 -9.11 -11.92 -9.30
C TRP A 447 -8.62 -10.71 -8.48
N MET A 448 -8.63 -9.50 -9.05
CA MET A 448 -8.20 -8.28 -8.36
C MET A 448 -9.09 -7.94 -7.16
N SER A 449 -10.38 -8.35 -7.20
CA SER A 449 -11.31 -8.16 -6.09
C SER A 449 -10.90 -8.87 -4.80
N GLU A 450 -10.12 -9.95 -4.90
CA GLU A 450 -9.60 -10.73 -3.78
C GLU A 450 -8.14 -10.36 -3.41
N PHE A 451 -7.44 -9.70 -4.33
CA PHE A 451 -6.04 -9.30 -4.14
C PHE A 451 -5.92 -8.07 -3.22
N TYR A 452 -6.80 -7.09 -3.39
CA TYR A 452 -6.79 -5.85 -2.63
C TYR A 452 -7.51 -5.98 -1.28
N THR A 453 -7.16 -5.08 -0.35
CA THR A 453 -7.75 -5.02 0.99
C THR A 453 -8.16 -3.59 1.33
N GLU A 454 -8.91 -3.39 2.42
CA GLU A 454 -9.27 -2.06 2.94
C GLU A 454 -8.10 -1.16 3.37
N HIS A 455 -6.86 -1.67 3.29
CA HIS A 455 -5.63 -0.92 3.54
C HIS A 455 -4.81 -0.62 2.29
N SER A 456 -5.24 -1.12 1.12
CA SER A 456 -4.54 -0.96 -0.15
C SER A 456 -4.55 0.50 -0.65
N GLU A 457 -5.58 1.27 -0.32
CA GLU A 457 -5.73 2.70 -0.71
C GLU A 457 -4.66 3.57 -0.05
N ARG A 458 -4.36 3.30 1.22
CA ARG A 458 -3.54 4.17 2.07
C ARG A 458 -2.08 4.26 1.62
N ASN A 459 -1.58 3.21 0.99
CA ASN A 459 -0.17 3.12 0.62
C ASN A 459 0.13 3.67 -0.79
N LEU A 460 -0.89 3.98 -1.59
CA LEU A 460 -0.72 4.38 -2.99
C LEU A 460 0.04 5.70 -3.16
N LEU A 461 -0.57 6.81 -2.71
CA LEU A 461 -0.03 8.16 -2.89
C LEU A 461 1.38 8.32 -2.27
N PRO A 462 1.65 7.85 -1.03
CA PRO A 462 2.96 7.99 -0.41
C PRO A 462 4.04 7.20 -1.13
N SER A 463 3.72 6.00 -1.63
CA SER A 463 4.68 5.17 -2.37
C SER A 463 5.07 5.85 -3.67
N VAL A 464 4.08 6.31 -4.44
CA VAL A 464 4.33 7.03 -5.69
C VAL A 464 5.09 8.33 -5.46
N LEU A 465 4.69 9.13 -4.47
CA LEU A 465 5.42 10.37 -4.17
C LEU A 465 6.87 10.11 -3.74
N THR A 466 7.17 8.94 -3.17
CA THR A 466 8.56 8.54 -2.90
C THR A 466 9.34 8.37 -4.20
N ILE A 467 8.75 7.69 -5.19
CA ILE A 467 9.34 7.47 -6.52
C ILE A 467 9.55 8.82 -7.22
N LEU A 468 8.60 9.75 -7.08
CA LEU A 468 8.68 11.10 -7.62
C LEU A 468 9.59 12.05 -6.81
N GLY A 469 10.41 11.53 -5.89
CA GLY A 469 11.40 12.29 -5.13
C GLY A 469 10.83 13.26 -4.09
N GLU A 470 9.60 13.05 -3.62
CA GLU A 470 9.00 13.88 -2.57
C GLU A 470 9.62 13.62 -1.20
N GLU A 471 9.93 14.69 -0.47
CA GLU A 471 10.56 14.60 0.84
C GLU A 471 9.71 13.82 1.84
N LYS A 472 10.39 13.09 2.73
CA LYS A 472 9.71 12.29 3.76
C LYS A 472 8.82 13.14 4.67
N ALA A 473 9.24 14.37 5.02
CA ALA A 473 8.44 15.27 5.84
C ALA A 473 7.09 15.61 5.18
N ASN A 474 7.10 15.92 3.87
CA ASN A 474 5.89 16.19 3.11
C ASN A 474 4.99 14.96 2.99
N ARG A 475 5.57 13.80 2.68
CA ARG A 475 4.81 12.54 2.66
C ARG A 475 4.22 12.18 4.02
N ASP A 476 4.96 12.41 5.10
CA ASP A 476 4.48 12.22 6.46
C ASP A 476 3.27 13.11 6.77
N MET A 477 3.14 14.28 6.14
CA MET A 477 1.94 15.13 6.26
C MET A 477 0.68 14.54 5.60
N LEU A 478 0.81 13.75 4.53
CA LEU A 478 -0.36 13.19 3.82
C LEU A 478 -1.07 12.11 4.63
N GLY A 479 -0.33 11.09 5.06
CA GLY A 479 -0.90 9.98 5.84
C GLY A 479 -0.69 10.12 7.35
N ARG A 480 -0.01 11.17 7.80
CA ARG A 480 0.22 11.52 9.22
C ARG A 480 0.82 10.34 9.99
N TRP A 481 1.93 9.81 9.47
CA TRP A 481 2.66 8.69 10.08
C TRP A 481 3.34 9.06 11.40
N ARG A 482 3.81 10.32 11.52
CA ARG A 482 4.37 10.89 12.75
C ARG A 482 3.95 12.36 12.88
N PRO A 483 2.71 12.65 13.26
CA PRO A 483 2.27 14.03 13.36
C PRO A 483 2.99 14.71 14.53
N GLU A 484 3.67 15.81 14.26
CA GLU A 484 4.36 16.61 15.27
C GLU A 484 3.42 17.69 15.83
N GLY A 485 3.70 18.20 17.03
CA GLY A 485 2.86 19.27 17.62
C GLY A 485 2.86 20.55 16.79
N SER A 486 3.94 20.79 16.03
CA SER A 486 4.10 21.89 15.08
C SER A 486 3.20 21.75 13.85
N ASP A 487 2.82 20.53 13.46
CA ASP A 487 1.93 20.28 12.30
C ASP A 487 0.56 20.94 12.48
N ILE A 488 0.13 21.16 13.73
CA ILE A 488 -1.14 21.82 14.08
C ILE A 488 -1.11 23.31 13.65
N TYR A 489 0.07 23.91 13.54
CA TYR A 489 0.26 25.31 13.16
C TYR A 489 0.59 25.51 11.68
N ALA A 490 0.69 24.43 10.89
CA ALA A 490 0.98 24.51 9.47
C ALA A 490 -0.21 25.12 8.70
N ARG A 491 -0.29 26.46 8.66
CA ARG A 491 -1.29 27.22 7.88
C ARG A 491 -1.22 26.91 6.37
N THR A 492 -0.10 26.36 5.91
CA THR A 492 0.16 25.94 4.53
C THR A 492 -0.23 24.49 4.24
N TYR A 493 -0.82 23.75 5.19
CA TYR A 493 -1.15 22.32 5.03
C TYR A 493 -1.91 22.01 3.74
N ASN A 494 -3.00 22.74 3.48
CA ASN A 494 -3.83 22.51 2.29
C ASN A 494 -3.04 22.74 1.00
N ALA A 495 -2.21 23.78 0.95
CA ALA A 495 -1.39 24.08 -0.22
C ALA A 495 -0.32 23.01 -0.45
N ALA A 496 0.36 22.55 0.61
CA ALA A 496 1.34 21.47 0.52
C ALA A 496 0.71 20.16 0.04
N VAL A 497 -0.45 19.79 0.57
CA VAL A 497 -1.20 18.60 0.14
C VAL A 497 -1.69 18.73 -1.29
N ALA A 498 -2.23 19.89 -1.68
CA ALA A 498 -2.69 20.14 -3.04
C ALA A 498 -1.54 20.01 -4.06
N ASN A 499 -0.35 20.52 -3.74
CA ASN A 499 0.84 20.38 -4.59
C ASN A 499 1.28 18.92 -4.76
N MET A 500 1.28 18.14 -3.68
CA MET A 500 1.58 16.70 -3.75
C MET A 500 0.53 15.94 -4.56
N GLN A 501 -0.76 16.23 -4.38
CA GLN A 501 -1.84 15.61 -5.16
C GLN A 501 -1.72 15.97 -6.64
N LYS A 502 -1.45 17.24 -6.97
CA LYS A 502 -1.20 17.71 -8.34
C LYS A 502 0.00 17.01 -8.98
N LYS A 503 1.11 16.88 -8.25
CA LYS A 503 2.32 16.19 -8.70
C LYS A 503 2.05 14.71 -8.99
N PHE A 504 1.30 14.04 -8.11
CA PHE A 504 0.87 12.67 -8.34
C PHE A 504 -0.05 12.56 -9.57
N ALA A 505 -1.07 13.43 -9.68
CA ALA A 505 -2.03 13.41 -10.79
C ALA A 505 -1.30 13.50 -12.14
N ALA A 506 -0.38 14.47 -12.28
CA ALA A 506 0.41 14.65 -13.49
C ALA A 506 1.18 13.38 -13.89
N ALA A 507 1.82 12.71 -12.92
CA ALA A 507 2.56 11.48 -13.18
C ALA A 507 1.63 10.29 -13.49
N ALA A 508 0.50 10.16 -12.82
CA ALA A 508 -0.48 9.10 -13.06
C ALA A 508 -1.22 9.23 -14.40
N THR A 509 -1.27 10.44 -14.97
CA THR A 509 -1.81 10.70 -16.31
C THR A 509 -0.76 10.63 -17.43
N SER A 510 0.53 10.41 -17.10
CA SER A 510 1.59 10.36 -18.12
C SER A 510 1.49 9.09 -18.98
N ARG A 511 1.99 9.15 -20.23
CA ARG A 511 2.07 7.97 -21.10
C ARG A 511 3.02 6.90 -20.55
N SER A 512 4.02 7.32 -19.76
CA SER A 512 5.01 6.46 -19.12
C SER A 512 4.60 6.04 -17.70
N ARG A 513 3.34 6.26 -17.27
CA ARG A 513 2.87 5.99 -15.90
C ARG A 513 3.24 4.60 -15.37
N TYR A 514 3.22 3.58 -16.23
CA TYR A 514 3.54 2.22 -15.82
C TYR A 514 4.99 2.10 -15.32
N ASP A 515 5.93 2.73 -16.03
CA ASP A 515 7.35 2.70 -15.69
C ASP A 515 7.67 3.76 -14.62
N ASP A 516 7.18 5.00 -14.79
CA ASP A 516 7.44 6.13 -13.88
C ASP A 516 6.91 5.89 -12.45
N LEU A 517 5.81 5.14 -12.34
CA LEU A 517 5.19 4.83 -11.05
C LEU A 517 5.54 3.42 -10.56
N SER A 518 6.46 2.73 -11.24
CA SER A 518 6.91 1.36 -10.91
C SER A 518 5.73 0.39 -10.70
N GLU A 519 4.72 0.47 -11.55
CA GLU A 519 3.50 -0.36 -11.47
C GLU A 519 3.82 -1.86 -11.68
N CYS A 520 4.97 -2.17 -12.29
CA CYS A 520 5.52 -3.50 -12.39
C CYS A 520 5.70 -4.20 -11.03
N ASP A 521 6.01 -3.47 -9.95
CA ASP A 521 6.16 -4.04 -8.61
C ASP A 521 4.83 -4.62 -8.09
N ILE A 522 3.71 -3.95 -8.38
CA ILE A 522 2.37 -4.49 -8.07
C ILE A 522 2.13 -5.76 -8.87
N GLY A 523 2.57 -5.77 -10.14
CA GLY A 523 2.43 -6.94 -11.00
C GLY A 523 3.19 -8.15 -10.47
N PHE A 524 4.41 -7.95 -9.99
CA PHE A 524 5.20 -8.99 -9.36
C PHE A 524 4.54 -9.52 -8.07
N GLU A 525 4.03 -8.62 -7.21
CA GLU A 525 3.26 -9.00 -6.02
C GLU A 525 1.99 -9.78 -6.38
N ALA A 526 1.28 -9.37 -7.43
CA ALA A 526 0.07 -10.03 -7.92
C ALA A 526 0.36 -11.42 -8.49
N ALA A 527 1.43 -11.59 -9.28
CA ALA A 527 1.83 -12.89 -9.81
C ALA A 527 2.19 -13.87 -8.68
N THR A 528 2.97 -13.41 -7.70
CA THR A 528 3.31 -14.19 -6.51
C THR A 528 2.06 -14.58 -5.72
N TRP A 529 1.10 -13.66 -5.58
CA TRP A 529 -0.17 -13.92 -4.92
C TRP A 529 -1.03 -14.94 -5.68
N LEU A 530 -1.11 -14.85 -7.02
CA LEU A 530 -1.84 -15.81 -7.86
C LEU A 530 -1.29 -17.23 -7.72
N CYS A 531 0.04 -17.39 -7.68
CA CYS A 531 0.66 -18.67 -7.39
C CYS A 531 0.27 -19.19 -6.00
N ALA A 532 0.45 -18.37 -4.96
CA ALA A 532 0.26 -18.78 -3.57
C ALA A 532 -1.22 -19.03 -3.20
N ARG A 533 -2.17 -18.30 -3.79
CA ARG A 533 -3.60 -18.35 -3.41
C ARG A 533 -4.48 -19.05 -4.43
N LYS A 534 -4.14 -18.99 -5.70
CA LYS A 534 -4.93 -19.59 -6.79
C LYS A 534 -4.28 -20.83 -7.40
N GLY A 535 -3.09 -21.23 -6.91
CA GLY A 535 -2.39 -22.42 -7.39
C GLY A 535 -1.94 -22.34 -8.85
N ARG A 536 -1.79 -21.11 -9.38
CA ARG A 536 -1.33 -20.87 -10.75
C ARG A 536 0.16 -21.14 -10.87
N ASN A 537 0.60 -21.61 -12.04
CA ASN A 537 2.00 -21.56 -12.39
C ASN A 537 2.45 -20.09 -12.49
N ILE A 538 3.70 -19.80 -12.13
CA ILE A 538 4.30 -18.47 -12.22
C ILE A 538 4.29 -17.91 -13.65
N ASP A 539 4.46 -18.75 -14.67
CA ASP A 539 4.40 -18.31 -16.07
C ASP A 539 2.99 -17.83 -16.43
N ASP A 540 1.96 -18.62 -16.09
CA ASP A 540 0.56 -18.24 -16.31
C ASP A 540 0.19 -16.98 -15.52
N ALA A 541 0.69 -16.88 -14.28
CA ALA A 541 0.45 -15.72 -13.42
C ALA A 541 1.08 -14.44 -14.00
N HIS A 542 2.28 -14.54 -14.56
CA HIS A 542 2.92 -13.42 -15.26
C HIS A 542 2.14 -13.03 -16.52
N VAL A 543 1.65 -13.98 -17.31
CA VAL A 543 0.82 -13.66 -18.50
C VAL A 543 -0.43 -12.87 -18.09
N ILE A 544 -1.14 -13.32 -17.06
CA ILE A 544 -2.34 -12.64 -16.55
C ILE A 544 -2.02 -11.20 -16.07
N VAL A 545 -0.87 -11.01 -15.45
CA VAL A 545 -0.44 -9.68 -14.98
C VAL A 545 0.02 -8.80 -16.14
N GLU A 546 0.67 -9.37 -17.15
CA GLU A 546 1.16 -8.64 -18.32
C GLU A 546 0.00 -8.04 -19.14
N GLU A 547 -1.17 -8.69 -19.18
CA GLU A 547 -2.38 -8.10 -19.77
C GLU A 547 -2.71 -6.73 -19.17
N ILE A 548 -2.51 -6.57 -17.85
CA ILE A 548 -2.72 -5.30 -17.15
C ILE A 548 -1.62 -4.30 -17.49
N ALA A 549 -0.36 -4.76 -17.59
CA ALA A 549 0.75 -3.91 -18.01
C ALA A 549 0.50 -3.32 -19.40
N VAL A 550 0.04 -4.13 -20.35
CA VAL A 550 -0.32 -3.70 -21.72
C VAL A 550 -1.43 -2.64 -21.69
N ILE A 551 -2.48 -2.87 -20.90
CA ILE A 551 -3.57 -1.91 -20.71
C ILE A 551 -3.03 -0.58 -20.13
N MET A 552 -2.12 -0.63 -19.17
CA MET A 552 -1.58 0.55 -18.52
C MET A 552 -0.58 1.34 -19.36
N ARG A 553 0.16 0.66 -20.25
CA ARG A 553 1.08 1.25 -21.23
C ARG A 553 0.35 1.83 -22.45
N SER A 554 -0.89 1.42 -22.68
CA SER A 554 -1.76 2.06 -23.67
C SER A 554 -2.12 3.49 -23.21
N PRO A 555 -2.46 4.42 -24.13
CA PRO A 555 -3.04 5.70 -23.75
C PRO A 555 -4.21 5.49 -22.77
N PRO A 556 -4.44 6.43 -21.83
CA PRO A 556 -5.50 6.27 -20.84
C PRO A 556 -6.82 5.89 -21.48
N TRP A 557 -7.63 5.08 -20.78
CA TRP A 557 -8.82 4.43 -21.33
C TRP A 557 -9.76 5.41 -22.03
N ARG A 558 -9.82 6.66 -21.55
CA ARG A 558 -10.62 7.74 -22.15
C ARG A 558 -10.16 8.28 -23.50
N LEU A 559 -8.90 8.03 -23.90
CA LEU A 559 -8.40 8.44 -25.22
C LEU A 559 -8.62 7.37 -26.29
N ARG A 560 -9.28 6.23 -25.96
CA ARG A 560 -9.74 5.29 -26.98
C ARG A 560 -10.99 5.85 -27.65
N PRO A 561 -11.03 6.00 -28.99
CA PRO A 561 -12.27 6.28 -29.69
C PRO A 561 -13.25 5.12 -29.44
N ASP A 562 -14.35 5.44 -28.78
CA ASP A 562 -15.60 4.68 -28.61
C ASP A 562 -15.58 3.19 -29.01
N SER A 563 -15.52 2.30 -28.01
CA SER A 563 -16.35 1.09 -28.08
C SER A 563 -17.79 1.45 -27.71
N GLY A 564 -18.46 2.21 -28.60
CA GLY A 564 -19.91 2.19 -28.75
C GLY A 564 -20.79 3.02 -27.82
N ASN A 565 -20.44 4.25 -27.42
CA ASN A 565 -21.48 5.17 -26.90
C ASN A 565 -21.22 6.65 -27.26
N PRO A 566 -21.93 7.24 -28.23
CA PRO A 566 -21.64 8.59 -28.70
C PRO A 566 -22.06 9.62 -27.65
N ARG A 567 -21.15 10.01 -26.76
CA ARG A 567 -21.30 11.23 -25.95
C ARG A 567 -20.46 12.33 -26.58
N SER A 568 -21.18 13.29 -27.16
CA SER A 568 -20.65 14.50 -27.79
C SER A 568 -19.68 15.24 -26.84
N PRO A 569 -18.51 15.69 -27.31
CA PRO A 569 -17.63 16.53 -26.48
C PRO A 569 -18.29 17.88 -26.25
N LEU A 570 -18.53 18.22 -24.98
CA LEU A 570 -18.99 19.55 -24.57
C LEU A 570 -17.96 20.61 -25.00
N ARG A 571 -18.42 21.58 -25.79
CA ARG A 571 -17.67 22.79 -26.17
C ARG A 571 -17.45 23.65 -24.92
N VAL A 572 -16.21 23.82 -24.49
CA VAL A 572 -15.85 24.89 -23.54
C VAL A 572 -15.77 26.20 -24.33
N PRO A 573 -16.51 27.26 -23.95
CA PRO A 573 -16.36 28.56 -24.61
C PRO A 573 -14.99 29.17 -24.26
N PRO A 574 -14.32 29.86 -25.21
CA PRO A 574 -13.07 30.54 -24.92
C PRO A 574 -13.30 31.68 -23.90
N PRO A 575 -12.32 31.93 -23.01
CA PRO A 575 -12.38 33.08 -22.11
C PRO A 575 -12.38 34.40 -22.91
N PRO A 576 -13.02 35.46 -22.38
CA PRO A 576 -13.11 36.75 -23.07
C PRO A 576 -11.74 37.40 -23.22
N GLU A 577 -11.49 37.95 -24.41
CA GLU A 577 -10.35 38.80 -24.72
C GLU A 577 -10.57 40.17 -24.07
N ASP A 578 -9.76 40.51 -23.08
CA ASP A 578 -9.54 41.91 -22.69
C ASP A 578 -8.06 42.23 -22.94
N SER A 579 -7.87 43.18 -23.85
CA SER A 579 -6.66 43.94 -24.06
C SER A 579 -6.32 44.75 -22.82
N ASP A 580 -5.04 44.85 -22.48
CA ASP A 580 -4.33 46.14 -22.34
C ASP A 580 -2.91 45.90 -21.77
N GLU A 581 -1.95 46.15 -22.65
CA GLU A 581 -0.65 46.82 -22.45
C GLU A 581 0.22 46.45 -21.22
N GLU A 582 1.31 45.76 -21.54
CA GLU A 582 2.51 45.59 -20.71
C GLU A 582 3.12 46.94 -20.31
N GLU A 583 3.42 47.10 -19.03
CA GLU A 583 4.44 48.05 -18.57
C GLU A 583 5.42 47.32 -17.63
N ASP A 584 6.60 47.01 -18.19
CA ASP A 584 7.73 46.38 -17.53
C ASP A 584 8.21 47.22 -16.33
N ARG A 585 8.11 46.64 -15.14
CA ARG A 585 8.93 47.05 -14.00
C ARG A 585 9.93 45.94 -13.69
N GLU A 586 11.16 46.16 -14.13
CA GLU A 586 12.34 45.38 -13.74
C GLU A 586 12.47 45.34 -12.22
N VAL A 587 12.34 44.15 -11.64
CA VAL A 587 12.76 43.84 -10.27
C VAL A 587 14.05 43.01 -10.36
N PRO A 588 15.17 43.44 -9.75
CA PRO A 588 16.48 42.78 -9.89
C PRO A 588 16.48 41.33 -9.43
N GLY A 589 17.21 40.51 -10.20
CA GLY A 589 17.12 39.05 -10.24
C GLY A 589 17.37 38.29 -8.94
N TRP A 590 16.60 37.22 -8.78
CA TRP A 590 16.99 36.04 -8.03
C TRP A 590 17.05 34.86 -9.01
N SER A 591 18.24 34.64 -9.58
CA SER A 591 18.52 33.45 -10.38
C SER A 591 18.51 32.22 -9.46
N LYS A 592 17.71 31.21 -9.81
CA LYS A 592 17.90 29.85 -9.32
C LYS A 592 19.13 29.25 -10.01
N GLU A 593 20.31 29.64 -9.57
CA GLU A 593 21.50 28.86 -9.87
C GLU A 593 21.56 27.68 -8.89
N ASN A 594 21.71 26.46 -9.42
CA ASN A 594 22.18 25.34 -8.63
C ASN A 594 23.52 25.75 -7.98
N PRO A 595 23.73 25.55 -6.67
CA PRO A 595 24.99 25.89 -6.06
C PRO A 595 26.12 25.15 -6.80
N PRO A 596 27.21 25.83 -7.16
CA PRO A 596 28.29 25.21 -7.92
C PRO A 596 28.82 23.99 -7.15
N ALA A 597 29.11 22.91 -7.90
CA ALA A 597 29.80 21.76 -7.33
C ALA A 597 31.08 22.23 -6.63
N ARG A 598 31.23 21.92 -5.34
CA ARG A 598 32.40 22.36 -4.56
C ARG A 598 33.69 21.84 -5.22
N PRO A 599 34.77 22.66 -5.27
CA PRO A 599 36.05 22.23 -5.85
C PRO A 599 36.62 21.00 -5.13
N GLN A 600 37.49 20.27 -5.84
CA GLN A 600 38.19 19.11 -5.28
C GLN A 600 39.04 19.56 -4.08
N GLY A 601 38.89 18.87 -2.94
CA GLY A 601 39.52 19.24 -1.67
C GLY A 601 38.93 18.46 -0.51
N TYR A 602 39.13 18.99 0.70
CA TYR A 602 38.72 18.39 1.96
C TYR A 602 37.77 19.30 2.72
N LEU A 603 36.85 18.70 3.47
CA LEU A 603 35.84 19.40 4.24
C LEU A 603 35.80 18.87 5.67
N ILE A 604 36.00 19.74 6.65
CA ILE A 604 35.81 19.40 8.06
C ILE A 604 34.42 19.88 8.48
N VAL A 605 33.58 18.97 8.95
CA VAL A 605 32.23 19.27 9.45
C VAL A 605 32.24 19.14 10.96
N LYS A 606 31.86 20.21 11.67
CA LYS A 606 31.79 20.24 13.14
C LYS A 606 30.41 19.75 13.58
N GLU A 607 30.33 18.59 14.24
CA GLU A 607 29.08 18.07 14.83
C GLU A 607 28.88 18.68 16.22
N GLY A 608 27.75 19.37 16.42
CA GLY A 608 27.45 20.16 17.62
C GLY A 608 27.46 19.41 18.97
N ARG A 609 27.46 20.20 20.05
CA ARG A 609 27.49 19.90 21.51
C ARG A 609 28.57 18.94 22.06
N ARG A 610 29.26 18.14 21.24
CA ARG A 610 30.36 17.25 21.68
C ARG A 610 31.74 17.54 21.08
N GLY A 611 31.89 18.64 20.32
CA GLY A 611 33.19 19.10 19.82
C GLY A 611 33.86 18.18 18.81
N ARG A 612 33.11 17.30 18.14
CA ARG A 612 33.67 16.35 17.17
C ARG A 612 33.73 16.98 15.79
N ALA A 613 34.92 17.00 15.20
CA ALA A 613 35.17 17.49 13.85
C ALA A 613 35.43 16.29 12.93
N ARG A 614 34.59 16.09 11.90
CA ARG A 614 34.71 14.95 10.99
C ARG A 614 35.25 15.39 9.63
N LEU A 615 36.31 14.73 9.16
CA LEU A 615 36.93 14.98 7.86
C LEU A 615 36.21 14.25 6.73
N HIS A 616 35.94 14.96 5.64
CA HIS A 616 35.39 14.44 4.40
C HIS A 616 36.28 14.84 3.21
N SER A 617 36.29 14.01 2.16
CA SER A 617 36.89 14.32 0.87
C SER A 617 35.81 14.62 -0.16
N THR A 618 35.89 15.76 -0.86
CA THR A 618 34.93 16.14 -1.90
C THR A 618 35.10 15.30 -3.18
N THR A 619 36.21 14.58 -3.35
CA THR A 619 36.37 13.66 -4.50
C THR A 619 35.70 12.31 -4.27
N LYS A 620 35.67 11.83 -3.03
CA LYS A 620 35.17 10.48 -2.69
C LYS A 620 33.74 10.49 -2.13
N CYS A 621 33.29 11.57 -1.48
CA CYS A 621 32.00 11.59 -0.79
C CYS A 621 31.00 12.55 -1.41
N TRP A 622 29.86 12.01 -1.84
CA TRP A 622 28.77 12.78 -2.42
C TRP A 622 28.17 13.80 -1.43
N MET A 623 28.17 13.51 -0.12
CA MET A 623 27.70 14.47 0.89
C MET A 623 28.58 15.72 0.96
N ALA A 624 29.90 15.58 0.78
CA ALA A 624 30.82 16.70 0.77
C ALA A 624 30.77 17.51 -0.54
N ARG A 625 30.27 16.91 -1.64
CA ARG A 625 30.11 17.58 -2.94
C ARG A 625 28.86 18.43 -3.05
N SER A 626 27.75 17.95 -2.51
CA SER A 626 26.42 18.42 -2.93
C SER A 626 25.54 18.94 -1.79
N ARG A 627 25.94 18.77 -0.53
CA ARG A 627 25.13 19.19 0.62
C ARG A 627 25.74 20.41 1.31
N MET A 628 24.94 21.45 1.54
CA MET A 628 25.35 22.56 2.41
C MET A 628 25.21 22.13 3.88
N MET A 629 26.30 22.23 4.63
CA MET A 629 26.37 21.94 6.06
C MET A 629 26.45 23.27 6.83
N ASN A 630 25.80 23.34 8.00
CA ASN A 630 25.65 24.59 8.75
C ASN A 630 26.96 25.07 9.41
N ASP A 631 27.93 24.19 9.68
CA ASP A 631 29.22 24.51 10.30
C ASP A 631 30.32 23.62 9.70
N SER A 632 31.00 24.12 8.65
CA SER A 632 32.04 23.38 7.94
C SER A 632 33.12 24.29 7.36
N GLU A 633 34.38 23.83 7.42
CA GLU A 633 35.56 24.51 6.88
C GLU A 633 36.14 23.70 5.71
N TRP A 634 36.47 24.37 4.60
CA TRP A 634 37.01 23.76 3.38
C TRP A 634 38.52 24.00 3.28
N TYR A 635 39.23 22.99 2.79
CA TYR A 635 40.68 22.98 2.61
C TYR A 635 41.03 22.45 1.21
N GLU A 636 42.00 23.08 0.56
CA GLU A 636 42.48 22.69 -0.76
C GLU A 636 43.37 21.43 -0.70
N SER A 637 44.21 21.35 0.34
CA SER A 637 45.09 20.22 0.63
C SER A 637 44.64 19.48 1.91
N MET A 638 45.24 18.32 2.18
CA MET A 638 44.86 17.50 3.34
C MET A 638 45.11 18.29 4.64
N PRO A 639 44.08 18.52 5.48
CA PRO A 639 44.23 19.22 6.76
C PRO A 639 45.16 18.46 7.71
N ALA A 640 45.81 19.20 8.62
CA ALA A 640 46.63 18.59 9.66
C ALA A 640 45.78 17.75 10.63
N GLU A 641 46.37 16.68 11.19
CA GLU A 641 45.63 15.67 11.96
C GLU A 641 45.00 16.19 13.27
N ASP A 642 45.50 17.32 13.78
CA ASP A 642 44.98 18.03 14.95
C ASP A 642 43.69 18.83 14.66
N GLN A 643 43.36 19.03 13.38
CA GLN A 643 42.19 19.82 12.96
C GLN A 643 40.89 19.01 12.90
N TYR A 644 40.96 17.67 13.00
CA TYR A 644 39.78 16.79 12.97
C TYR A 644 39.89 15.64 13.97
N SER A 645 38.75 15.24 14.52
CA SER A 645 38.62 14.18 15.52
C SER A 645 38.37 12.80 14.89
N GLU A 646 37.67 12.75 13.76
CA GLU A 646 37.24 11.51 13.11
C GLU A 646 37.30 11.66 11.58
N VAL A 647 37.47 10.55 10.85
CA VAL A 647 37.38 10.53 9.38
C VAL A 647 36.06 9.92 8.92
N CYS A 648 35.51 10.43 7.82
CA CYS A 648 34.29 9.88 7.23
C CYS A 648 34.57 8.46 6.69
N LYS A 649 33.84 7.46 7.20
CA LYS A 649 33.95 6.04 6.78
C LYS A 649 33.70 5.81 5.28
N LEU A 650 32.97 6.70 4.61
CA LEU A 650 32.77 6.64 3.15
C LEU A 650 33.98 7.15 2.36
N CYS A 651 34.75 8.07 2.95
CA CYS A 651 35.97 8.61 2.34
C CYS A 651 37.19 7.70 2.66
N TRP A 652 37.20 7.10 3.85
CA TRP A 652 38.23 6.20 4.37
C TRP A 652 37.58 4.94 4.99
N PRO A 653 37.32 3.89 4.19
CA PRO A 653 36.67 2.66 4.65
C PRO A 653 37.47 1.85 5.68
N GLY A 654 38.79 2.06 5.75
CA GLY A 654 39.69 1.36 6.67
C GLY A 654 39.98 2.07 8.01
N GLY A 655 39.28 3.17 8.32
CA GLY A 655 39.63 4.00 9.49
C GLY A 655 40.90 4.84 9.25
N ARG A 656 41.46 5.46 10.30
CA ARG A 656 42.79 6.10 10.22
C ARG A 656 43.84 5.02 10.01
N GLU A 657 44.83 5.27 9.15
CA GLU A 657 46.01 4.41 9.06
C GLU A 657 46.73 4.43 10.42
N GLY A 658 46.51 3.40 11.24
CA GLY A 658 47.05 3.29 12.61
C GLY A 658 46.13 2.65 13.66
N ASP A 659 44.83 2.52 13.42
CA ASP A 659 43.86 2.10 14.46
C ASP A 659 43.65 0.56 14.59
N GLU A 660 44.45 -0.28 13.93
CA GLU A 660 44.27 -1.76 13.99
C GLU A 660 44.82 -2.44 15.27
N ALA A 661 45.30 -1.68 16.27
CA ALA A 661 45.92 -2.27 17.47
C ALA A 661 45.10 -2.18 18.79
N GLU A 662 43.94 -1.51 18.83
CA GLU A 662 43.18 -1.35 20.10
C GLU A 662 41.73 -1.91 20.08
N ALA A 663 41.35 -2.66 19.05
CA ALA A 663 40.00 -3.23 18.94
C ALA A 663 39.76 -4.53 19.73
N GLU A 664 40.75 -5.04 20.48
CA GLU A 664 40.58 -6.17 21.41
C GLU A 664 40.76 -5.77 22.89
N SER A 665 40.11 -4.70 23.33
CA SER A 665 39.66 -4.63 24.72
C SER A 665 38.52 -3.63 24.84
N VAL A 666 37.51 -3.96 25.65
CA VAL A 666 36.28 -3.19 25.94
C VAL A 666 35.04 -3.67 25.19
N LEU A 667 34.69 -4.94 25.44
CA LEU A 667 33.30 -5.39 25.53
C LEU A 667 33.06 -5.83 26.98
N SER A 668 32.84 -4.85 27.86
CA SER A 668 32.26 -5.03 29.19
C SER A 668 31.78 -3.67 29.71
N SER A 669 30.59 -3.66 30.30
CA SER A 669 29.89 -2.56 30.98
C SER A 669 29.09 -1.57 30.11
N SER A 670 27.77 -1.69 30.14
CA SER A 670 26.91 -0.72 30.86
C SER A 670 25.43 -1.09 30.70
N GLU A 671 24.90 -1.67 31.79
CA GLU A 671 23.49 -1.64 32.14
C GLU A 671 23.06 -0.21 32.55
N ASP A 672 21.76 0.03 32.39
CA ASP A 672 20.88 0.95 33.12
C ASP A 672 21.21 2.44 33.27
N GLU A 673 20.23 3.28 32.87
CA GLU A 673 19.71 4.28 33.80
C GLU A 673 18.29 4.75 33.43
N SER A 674 17.36 4.36 34.30
CA SER A 674 16.04 4.95 34.49
C SER A 674 16.15 6.33 35.14
N SER A 675 15.44 7.34 34.61
CA SER A 675 15.29 8.64 35.28
C SER A 675 13.92 8.77 35.94
N GLN A 676 13.93 8.68 37.27
CA GLN A 676 12.90 9.19 38.16
C GLN A 676 12.98 10.73 38.20
N SER A 677 11.82 11.38 38.20
CA SER A 677 11.69 12.81 38.50
C SER A 677 11.05 12.96 39.88
N GLN A 678 11.84 13.42 40.85
CA GLN A 678 11.35 14.15 42.01
C GLN A 678 11.97 15.54 41.97
N GLY A 679 11.12 16.55 42.13
CA GLY A 679 11.54 17.94 42.25
C GLY A 679 11.63 18.33 43.72
N ASP A 680 12.36 19.41 43.95
CA ASP A 680 12.21 20.31 45.09
C ASP A 680 12.56 21.73 44.61
N PHE A 681 11.51 22.53 44.40
CA PHE A 681 11.27 23.89 44.95
C PHE A 681 10.06 24.53 44.27
#